data_AF-A0AA39Y7Z2-F1
#
_entry.id   AF-A0AA39Y7Z2-F1
#
_cell.length_a   1.000
_cell.length_b   1.000
_cell.length_c   1.000
_cell.angle_alpha   90.00
_cell.angle_beta   90.00
_cell.angle_gamma   90.00
#
_symmetry.space_group_name_H-M   'P 1'
#
loop_
_entity.id
_entity.type
_entity.pdbx_description
1 polymer ?
#
loop_
_entity_poly.entity_id
_entity_poly.type
_entity_poly.pdbx_seq_one_letter_code
_entity_poly.pdbx_strand_id
1 'polypeptide(L)'
;MGSFRSQCLAALQFIPAQFPAWQLVPNLVVGLAIPLIIHHRMASKNGSYDAEATDPALLARNSEVKSFTTSRTTYNGIRVFYRRHPQADKLPKDPAPVPLLVFIHGLGGSVAQFNSLLTSLTPIASCLAVDLPGCGVSKFINTSWDDYTTDSLVELLETVIESYREKERRQGVVLIGHSMGASLAALLASPRAKVRSELSQHVLGLVAICPKAGPPTETQTRQLRTLLYIPGFIFDLWRAWDRWGGVESPSVRRFLGPNADPEAKRLQHLYNCQSRTPVFRRMAWGSFPNYRNGHAEGGMPSGDVWSRLSLPVFLVGGEEDNVCKPEEVSKIVAFINGPKLPASWDLVEEDAVKDTATTTAPVDTDSSSSSDAAHASPSGSLPESVSDIQSQDFVRVKVPSEHRESSEDPVTPIEATQTIPPLSLRPKKAVCERILPKPANHALLYTPSTAPVLAGLISDFLADKITGRLDLGWQLQYLCRDGKWDVKNLEKWKSVAPVSDEIGGVFRAIKTLREVDDVHCPREFVHNWGTVIRDIIDISHDNPVYDPQGLEAGGIKYHKFPTVSKVPPSDVEVKGFIELVDKIRESQKTRNVGDGAVVGVHCHYGFNRTGFLIVCYLVERCGFTPIAAIEHFAKCRPHGIKHAHFKDRLCVPERTPLLADAPRRDSRESDRAAEEEDAAIHNTALPSRASRTREIALFAWALLATAAVIVLAVVVQHGRTTTRPSYPAPVSPPQTAASKKPPGKRNLVFMVSDGMGPASLSLTRSFRQVTEGLPVGDTLTLDKHFWGSSRTRSSSSFVTDSAAGATAFSCGKKSYNTAISMLPDFTPCGTVLEAAKRAGYATGLVVTTDITDATPACFASHVYYRSQGDEIAMQEVGEGVLGRTVDLMLGGGRCHFLPNTTAGSCRFDDVDVTKIAREKHGFSYADDRAGFDALALGKNVSLPVLGLFATADVPFEIDRRNMADVYPSLSEMALTGLTALQEATKDSDKGFFLMIEGSRIDHTGHVNDPAAQVREVLEYDKTFKLVLDFLAESDTEGVLVATSDHETGGLALALQAPGELPVYNWHPPVLAKANASSEYLAHLLVEHMAAFQDETEDELRNWIKDDLVRGRLGIHDALEVEINALASNPAAAIHAFARMVSLRARIGWSTHGHSAVDVNVYSSGGPGTERIRGNVENTEVGEFLREYLEVDVDSITKELRQKMKSGEPPLVAEEVASSVEGHSLEWMMEQLV
;
A
#
# COMPACT_ATOMS: atom_id res chain seq x y z
N MET A 1 26.10 -18.57 56.02
CA MET A 1 25.31 -19.49 55.15
C MET A 1 24.17 -18.83 54.36
N GLY A 2 23.70 -17.61 54.67
CA GLY A 2 22.58 -16.98 53.92
C GLY A 2 22.85 -16.64 52.45
N SER A 3 24.07 -16.18 52.11
CA SER A 3 24.43 -15.75 50.74
C SER A 3 24.32 -16.87 49.68
N PHE A 4 24.66 -18.12 50.05
CA PHE A 4 24.77 -19.24 49.11
C PHE A 4 23.40 -19.75 48.58
N ARG A 5 22.28 -19.43 49.26
CA ARG A 5 20.93 -19.85 48.82
C ARG A 5 20.33 -18.95 47.74
N SER A 6 20.67 -17.66 47.72
CA SER A 6 20.13 -16.71 46.73
C SER A 6 20.68 -16.98 45.32
N GLN A 7 21.98 -17.30 45.21
CA GLN A 7 22.65 -17.46 43.91
C GLN A 7 22.31 -18.76 43.18
N CYS A 8 21.97 -19.85 43.87
CA CYS A 8 21.64 -21.12 43.21
C CYS A 8 20.24 -21.14 42.57
N LEU A 9 19.27 -20.42 43.15
CA LEU A 9 17.89 -20.38 42.64
C LEU A 9 17.71 -19.44 41.44
N ALA A 10 18.61 -18.46 41.27
CA ALA A 10 18.63 -17.54 40.12
C ALA A 10 19.01 -18.20 38.78
N ALA A 11 19.49 -19.45 38.80
CA ALA A 11 20.01 -20.11 37.60
C ALA A 11 18.94 -20.79 36.72
N LEU A 12 17.68 -20.86 37.18
CA LEU A 12 16.49 -21.07 36.35
C LEU A 12 15.63 -19.81 36.43
N GLN A 13 15.31 -19.21 35.29
CA GLN A 13 14.72 -17.86 35.18
C GLN A 13 13.26 -17.74 35.70
N PHE A 14 12.75 -18.77 36.39
CA PHE A 14 11.34 -18.94 36.76
C PHE A 14 11.10 -19.37 38.23
N ILE A 15 12.08 -19.23 39.14
CA ILE A 15 11.97 -19.72 40.54
C ILE A 15 11.93 -18.56 41.56
N PRO A 16 11.01 -18.54 42.55
CA PRO A 16 11.05 -17.57 43.65
C PRO A 16 12.16 -17.94 44.66
N ALA A 17 12.85 -16.91 45.17
CA ALA A 17 14.05 -17.06 46.01
C ALA A 17 13.77 -17.42 47.50
N GLN A 18 12.50 -17.58 47.89
CA GLN A 18 12.10 -17.85 49.28
C GLN A 18 11.27 -19.14 49.37
N PHE A 19 11.91 -20.18 49.92
CA PHE A 19 11.20 -21.29 50.57
C PHE A 19 11.97 -21.63 51.87
N PRO A 20 11.32 -21.63 53.05
CA PRO A 20 11.91 -22.16 54.27
C PRO A 20 12.03 -23.70 54.19
N ALA A 21 12.63 -24.30 55.21
CA ALA A 21 13.07 -25.69 55.20
C ALA A 21 11.92 -26.73 55.09
N TRP A 22 12.33 -27.98 54.82
CA TRP A 22 11.51 -29.20 54.72
C TRP A 22 10.76 -29.58 56.02
N GLN A 23 9.85 -28.74 56.50
CA GLN A 23 8.94 -29.06 57.61
C GLN A 23 7.56 -28.44 57.33
N LEU A 24 6.65 -29.25 56.76
CA LEU A 24 5.17 -29.19 56.78
C LEU A 24 4.56 -29.84 55.52
N VAL A 25 4.86 -31.12 55.31
CA VAL A 25 4.28 -31.93 54.21
C VAL A 25 2.79 -32.35 54.41
N PRO A 26 2.21 -32.47 55.64
CA PRO A 26 0.83 -32.97 55.77
C PRO A 26 -0.32 -32.00 55.41
N ASN A 27 -0.12 -30.68 55.46
CA ASN A 27 -1.24 -29.71 55.41
C ASN A 27 -1.53 -29.13 54.02
N LEU A 28 -0.72 -29.44 52.99
CA LEU A 28 -0.88 -28.85 51.65
C LEU A 28 -2.05 -29.41 50.84
N VAL A 29 -2.59 -30.59 51.24
CA VAL A 29 -3.58 -31.35 50.45
C VAL A 29 -5.00 -30.78 50.54
N VAL A 30 -5.33 -30.03 51.60
CA VAL A 30 -6.70 -29.52 51.84
C VAL A 30 -6.90 -28.08 51.36
N GLY A 31 -5.83 -27.26 51.30
CA GLY A 31 -5.91 -25.85 50.90
C GLY A 31 -5.97 -25.57 49.39
N LEU A 32 -5.66 -26.56 48.54
CA LEU A 32 -5.44 -26.37 47.10
C LEU A 32 -6.61 -26.80 46.20
N ALA A 33 -7.76 -27.20 46.75
CA ALA A 33 -8.94 -27.57 45.97
C ALA A 33 -9.72 -26.35 45.41
N ILE A 34 -9.70 -25.21 46.10
CA ILE A 34 -10.46 -24.00 45.73
C ILE A 34 -9.83 -23.23 44.55
N PRO A 35 -8.49 -23.04 44.47
CA PRO A 35 -7.87 -22.28 43.37
C PRO A 35 -8.11 -22.87 41.97
N LEU A 36 -8.26 -24.20 41.85
CA LEU A 36 -8.44 -24.88 40.55
C LEU A 36 -9.79 -24.52 39.88
N ILE A 37 -10.86 -24.38 40.68
CA ILE A 37 -12.18 -23.97 40.20
C ILE A 37 -12.22 -22.47 39.87
N ILE A 38 -11.51 -21.64 40.63
CA ILE A 38 -11.45 -20.19 40.41
C ILE A 38 -10.59 -19.84 39.20
N HIS A 39 -9.44 -20.50 38.99
CA HIS A 39 -8.56 -20.21 37.86
C HIS A 39 -9.24 -20.55 36.51
N HIS A 40 -10.00 -21.66 36.45
CA HIS A 40 -10.79 -22.01 35.26
C HIS A 40 -11.99 -21.07 35.02
N ARG A 41 -12.55 -20.44 36.07
CA ARG A 41 -13.60 -19.41 35.94
C ARG A 41 -13.09 -17.99 35.69
N MET A 42 -11.84 -17.66 36.02
CA MET A 42 -11.25 -16.34 35.74
C MET A 42 -10.57 -16.25 34.37
N ALA A 43 -10.12 -17.38 33.80
CA ALA A 43 -9.53 -17.41 32.46
C ALA A 43 -10.51 -17.00 31.33
N SER A 44 -11.82 -17.02 31.55
CA SER A 44 -12.84 -16.67 30.53
C SER A 44 -13.25 -15.18 30.51
N LYS A 45 -12.63 -14.31 31.32
CA LYS A 45 -13.01 -12.88 31.40
C LYS A 45 -12.00 -11.87 30.88
N ASN A 46 -10.73 -12.22 30.63
CA ASN A 46 -9.69 -11.28 30.22
C ASN A 46 -8.85 -11.80 29.03
N GLY A 47 -9.25 -11.43 27.81
CA GLY A 47 -8.42 -11.50 26.58
C GLY A 47 -8.10 -12.91 26.05
N SER A 48 -7.78 -12.98 24.76
CA SER A 48 -7.10 -14.17 24.21
C SER A 48 -5.62 -14.08 24.54
N TYR A 49 -5.07 -15.08 25.25
CA TYR A 49 -3.62 -15.25 25.45
C TYR A 49 -2.96 -16.03 24.31
N ASP A 50 -3.70 -16.31 23.23
CA ASP A 50 -3.17 -17.01 22.07
C ASP A 50 -2.09 -16.18 21.37
N ALA A 51 -1.00 -16.84 21.00
CA ALA A 51 0.14 -16.21 20.35
C ALA A 51 -0.18 -15.77 18.91
N GLU A 52 -1.12 -16.44 18.25
CA GLU A 52 -1.58 -16.07 16.90
C GLU A 52 -2.54 -14.87 16.96
N ALA A 53 -3.49 -14.87 17.90
CA ALA A 53 -4.43 -13.75 18.10
C ALA A 53 -3.80 -12.44 18.65
N THR A 54 -2.58 -12.51 19.19
CA THR A 54 -1.85 -11.36 19.75
C THR A 54 -0.60 -10.98 18.94
N ASP A 55 -0.47 -11.53 17.74
CA ASP A 55 0.71 -11.34 16.89
C ASP A 55 0.73 -9.94 16.24
N PRO A 56 1.83 -9.17 16.35
CA PRO A 56 1.96 -7.86 15.70
C PRO A 56 1.81 -7.92 14.17
N ALA A 57 1.15 -6.92 13.58
CA ALA A 57 0.86 -6.89 12.14
C ALA A 57 2.11 -7.00 11.22
N LEU A 58 3.27 -6.49 11.65
CA LEU A 58 4.54 -6.67 10.93
C LEU A 58 4.93 -8.15 10.86
N LEU A 59 4.78 -8.87 11.97
CA LEU A 59 5.12 -10.28 12.06
C LEU A 59 4.09 -11.15 11.35
N ALA A 60 2.79 -10.89 11.52
CA ALA A 60 1.71 -11.63 10.87
C ALA A 60 1.81 -11.59 9.33
N ARG A 61 2.22 -10.45 8.74
CA ARG A 61 2.35 -10.27 7.28
C ARG A 61 3.63 -10.85 6.67
N ASN A 62 4.68 -11.10 7.48
CA ASN A 62 6.01 -11.48 6.99
C ASN A 62 6.55 -12.75 7.68
N SER A 63 5.67 -13.56 8.26
CA SER A 63 5.99 -14.85 8.86
C SER A 63 5.40 -16.01 8.07
N GLU A 64 6.15 -17.10 7.99
CA GLU A 64 5.71 -18.37 7.40
C GLU A 64 6.08 -19.53 8.31
N VAL A 65 5.34 -20.64 8.20
CA VAL A 65 5.54 -21.85 9.01
C VAL A 65 6.07 -22.96 8.13
N LYS A 66 7.34 -23.33 8.33
CA LYS A 66 8.11 -24.27 7.49
C LYS A 66 8.63 -25.47 8.28
N SER A 67 9.12 -26.47 7.57
CA SER A 67 9.82 -27.63 8.15
C SER A 67 11.29 -27.61 7.76
N PHE A 68 12.18 -27.97 8.70
CA PHE A 68 13.63 -27.97 8.51
C PHE A 68 14.22 -29.32 8.93
N THR A 69 15.00 -29.95 8.05
CA THR A 69 15.68 -31.22 8.32
C THR A 69 17.13 -30.96 8.71
N THR A 70 17.51 -31.39 9.90
CA THR A 70 18.89 -31.38 10.41
C THR A 70 19.52 -32.77 10.30
N SER A 71 20.79 -32.95 10.65
CA SER A 71 21.43 -34.28 10.67
C SER A 71 20.86 -35.21 11.77
N ARG A 72 20.14 -34.64 12.74
CA ARG A 72 19.56 -35.35 13.89
C ARG A 72 18.08 -35.67 13.71
N THR A 73 17.30 -34.69 13.24
CA THR A 73 15.82 -34.78 13.20
C THR A 73 15.21 -33.76 12.22
N THR A 74 13.98 -33.99 11.82
CA THR A 74 13.16 -32.99 11.10
C THR A 74 12.30 -32.22 12.11
N TYR A 75 12.48 -30.91 12.14
CA TYR A 75 11.64 -29.99 12.90
C TYR A 75 10.47 -29.55 12.03
N ASN A 76 9.27 -29.97 12.40
CA ASN A 76 8.05 -29.62 11.66
C ASN A 76 7.33 -28.42 12.28
N GLY A 77 6.92 -27.47 11.44
CA GLY A 77 6.09 -26.34 11.85
C GLY A 77 6.86 -25.27 12.64
N ILE A 78 8.07 -24.92 12.20
CA ILE A 78 8.86 -23.82 12.73
C ILE A 78 8.43 -22.52 12.03
N ARG A 79 8.03 -21.52 12.82
CA ARG A 79 7.76 -20.17 12.32
C ARG A 79 9.07 -19.42 12.07
N VAL A 80 9.17 -18.85 10.88
CA VAL A 80 10.25 -17.97 10.44
C VAL A 80 9.64 -16.66 9.96
N PHE A 81 10.10 -15.55 10.52
CA PHE A 81 9.90 -14.21 9.97
C PHE A 81 11.04 -13.91 9.01
N TYR A 82 10.72 -13.49 7.79
CA TYR A 82 11.70 -13.00 6.82
C TYR A 82 11.16 -11.79 6.07
N ARG A 83 11.84 -10.65 6.20
CA ARG A 83 11.57 -9.44 5.43
C ARG A 83 12.83 -9.04 4.66
N ARG A 84 12.80 -9.20 3.33
CA ARG A 84 13.85 -8.74 2.42
C ARG A 84 13.90 -7.20 2.44
N HIS A 85 15.09 -6.62 2.40
CA HIS A 85 15.26 -5.18 2.34
C HIS A 85 14.52 -4.57 1.12
N PRO A 86 13.68 -3.53 1.26
CA PRO A 86 12.82 -3.03 0.16
C PRO A 86 13.60 -2.60 -1.09
N GLN A 87 14.80 -2.03 -0.91
CA GLN A 87 15.68 -1.57 -1.98
C GLN A 87 16.92 -2.46 -2.16
N ALA A 88 16.86 -3.73 -1.71
CA ALA A 88 17.95 -4.72 -1.84
C ALA A 88 18.55 -4.78 -3.25
N ASP A 89 17.71 -4.58 -4.28
CA ASP A 89 18.16 -4.68 -5.67
C ASP A 89 18.88 -3.45 -6.22
N LYS A 90 18.72 -2.28 -5.57
CA LYS A 90 19.36 -1.01 -5.91
C LYS A 90 20.68 -0.76 -5.15
N LEU A 91 20.84 -1.36 -3.98
CA LEU A 91 22.06 -1.22 -3.17
C LEU A 91 23.27 -1.98 -3.78
N PRO A 92 24.52 -1.60 -3.47
CA PRO A 92 25.71 -2.25 -4.03
C PRO A 92 25.81 -3.74 -3.72
N LYS A 93 25.97 -4.55 -4.78
CA LYS A 93 26.07 -6.02 -4.72
C LYS A 93 27.50 -6.56 -4.77
N ASP A 94 28.48 -5.70 -5.06
CA ASP A 94 29.92 -6.01 -5.16
C ASP A 94 30.67 -5.43 -3.94
N PRO A 95 31.58 -6.14 -3.25
CA PRO A 95 31.95 -7.56 -3.42
C PRO A 95 30.94 -8.56 -2.85
N ALA A 96 29.94 -8.08 -2.09
CA ALA A 96 28.78 -8.85 -1.64
C ALA A 96 27.60 -7.90 -1.34
N PRO A 97 26.35 -8.41 -1.22
CA PRO A 97 25.19 -7.64 -0.78
C PRO A 97 25.30 -7.17 0.68
N VAL A 98 24.39 -6.27 1.07
CA VAL A 98 24.21 -5.86 2.47
C VAL A 98 23.96 -7.07 3.38
N PRO A 99 24.56 -7.14 4.58
CA PRO A 99 24.44 -8.30 5.48
C PRO A 99 23.00 -8.65 5.88
N LEU A 100 22.75 -9.93 6.13
CA LEU A 100 21.50 -10.43 6.71
C LEU A 100 21.54 -10.29 8.23
N LEU A 101 20.55 -9.61 8.83
CA LEU A 101 20.40 -9.52 10.28
C LEU A 101 19.55 -10.68 10.80
N VAL A 102 20.04 -11.43 11.78
CA VAL A 102 19.38 -12.64 12.30
C VAL A 102 19.05 -12.49 13.78
N PHE A 103 17.78 -12.54 14.15
CA PHE A 103 17.30 -12.36 15.51
C PHE A 103 16.97 -13.69 16.19
N ILE A 104 17.53 -13.92 17.38
CA ILE A 104 17.44 -15.19 18.14
C ILE A 104 16.94 -14.90 19.56
N HIS A 105 15.76 -15.42 19.91
CA HIS A 105 15.11 -15.12 21.19
C HIS A 105 15.63 -15.95 22.37
N GLY A 106 15.34 -15.47 23.58
CA GLY A 106 15.70 -16.11 24.84
C GLY A 106 14.86 -17.34 25.20
N LEU A 107 15.21 -17.97 26.33
CA LEU A 107 14.54 -19.15 26.87
C LEU A 107 13.06 -18.85 27.19
N GLY A 108 12.15 -19.58 26.56
CA GLY A 108 10.70 -19.40 26.76
C GLY A 108 10.12 -18.12 26.15
N GLY A 109 10.90 -17.39 25.35
CA GLY A 109 10.50 -16.23 24.56
C GLY A 109 9.91 -16.56 23.19
N SER A 110 9.81 -15.54 22.33
CA SER A 110 9.34 -15.65 20.94
C SER A 110 9.84 -14.45 20.09
N VAL A 111 9.69 -14.53 18.76
CA VAL A 111 10.01 -13.44 17.82
C VAL A 111 9.22 -12.16 18.10
N ALA A 112 8.02 -12.27 18.70
CA ALA A 112 7.19 -11.12 19.10
C ALA A 112 7.93 -10.14 20.02
N GLN A 113 8.90 -10.61 20.81
CA GLN A 113 9.72 -9.77 21.68
C GLN A 113 10.69 -8.84 20.92
N PHE A 114 10.95 -9.11 19.63
CA PHE A 114 11.80 -8.27 18.77
C PHE A 114 11.00 -7.27 17.92
N ASN A 115 9.67 -7.19 18.04
CA ASN A 115 8.83 -6.39 17.14
C ASN A 115 9.32 -4.92 17.00
N SER A 116 9.68 -4.27 18.10
CA SER A 116 10.20 -2.89 18.08
C SER A 116 11.54 -2.78 17.33
N LEU A 117 12.48 -3.71 17.59
CA LEU A 117 13.77 -3.76 16.90
C LEU A 117 13.63 -4.10 15.40
N LEU A 118 12.75 -5.03 15.06
CA LEU A 118 12.46 -5.40 13.66
C LEU A 118 11.81 -4.24 12.89
N THR A 119 10.94 -3.47 13.55
CA THR A 119 10.35 -2.25 12.97
C THR A 119 11.44 -1.23 12.63
N SER A 120 12.43 -1.03 13.51
CA SER A 120 13.52 -0.09 13.32
C SER A 120 14.62 -0.54 12.35
N LEU A 121 14.91 -1.85 12.27
CA LEU A 121 16.08 -2.36 11.51
C LEU A 121 15.73 -2.93 10.12
N THR A 122 14.47 -3.28 9.85
CA THR A 122 14.04 -3.72 8.50
C THR A 122 14.14 -2.66 7.38
N PRO A 123 14.17 -1.34 7.64
CA PRO A 123 14.53 -0.32 6.65
C PRO A 123 16.02 -0.23 6.31
N ILE A 124 16.89 -0.97 7.02
CA ILE A 124 18.36 -0.87 6.88
C ILE A 124 18.94 -2.16 6.25
N ALA A 125 18.34 -3.31 6.54
CA ALA A 125 18.80 -4.61 6.05
C ALA A 125 17.68 -5.64 5.96
N SER A 126 17.94 -6.72 5.21
CA SER A 126 17.09 -7.91 5.27
C SER A 126 17.16 -8.49 6.68
N CYS A 127 16.00 -8.79 7.27
CA CYS A 127 15.91 -9.33 8.63
C CYS A 127 15.26 -10.72 8.62
N LEU A 128 15.88 -11.65 9.34
CA LEU A 128 15.43 -13.02 9.58
C LEU A 128 15.23 -13.21 11.10
N ALA A 129 14.12 -13.77 11.53
CA ALA A 129 13.90 -14.14 12.94
C ALA A 129 13.18 -15.48 13.04
N VAL A 130 13.50 -16.28 14.06
CA VAL A 130 13.02 -17.68 14.16
C VAL A 130 12.40 -17.92 15.54
N ASP A 131 11.16 -18.41 15.57
CA ASP A 131 10.56 -18.97 16.79
C ASP A 131 11.14 -20.38 16.98
N LEU A 132 11.92 -20.59 18.04
CA LEU A 132 12.50 -21.90 18.38
C LEU A 132 11.39 -22.97 18.53
N PRO A 133 11.70 -24.28 18.42
CA PRO A 133 10.69 -25.33 18.42
C PRO A 133 9.70 -25.24 19.59
N GLY A 134 8.40 -25.17 19.29
CA GLY A 134 7.34 -25.02 20.29
C GLY A 134 7.22 -23.65 21.00
N CYS A 135 8.09 -22.68 20.73
CA CYS A 135 7.95 -21.29 21.20
C CYS A 135 7.06 -20.46 20.28
N GLY A 136 6.43 -19.41 20.80
CA GLY A 136 5.53 -18.53 20.04
C GLY A 136 4.47 -19.33 19.25
N VAL A 137 4.46 -19.14 17.94
CA VAL A 137 3.54 -19.83 17.01
C VAL A 137 4.14 -21.16 16.49
N SER A 138 5.45 -21.41 16.66
CA SER A 138 6.07 -22.69 16.29
C SER A 138 5.38 -23.87 16.97
N LYS A 139 5.16 -24.95 16.22
CA LYS A 139 4.45 -26.14 16.68
C LYS A 139 5.35 -26.98 17.60
N PHE A 140 4.76 -27.54 18.66
CA PHE A 140 5.44 -28.47 19.57
C PHE A 140 5.21 -29.92 19.09
N ILE A 141 5.84 -30.28 17.97
CA ILE A 141 5.75 -31.64 17.38
C ILE A 141 6.88 -32.53 17.91
N ASN A 142 8.11 -32.03 17.89
CA ASN A 142 9.28 -32.70 18.41
C ASN A 142 9.24 -32.74 19.95
N THR A 143 9.06 -33.92 20.55
CA THR A 143 8.95 -34.07 22.02
C THR A 143 10.16 -34.74 22.68
N SER A 144 11.19 -35.13 21.92
CA SER A 144 12.48 -35.58 22.48
C SER A 144 13.11 -34.47 23.33
N TRP A 145 13.99 -34.82 24.26
CA TRP A 145 14.78 -33.83 25.01
C TRP A 145 16.04 -33.42 24.24
N ASP A 146 16.59 -34.32 23.41
CA ASP A 146 17.81 -34.09 22.64
C ASP A 146 17.63 -33.02 21.54
N ASP A 147 16.42 -32.90 21.00
CA ASP A 147 15.98 -31.89 20.03
C ASP A 147 16.01 -30.45 20.59
N TYR A 148 16.18 -30.28 21.91
CA TYR A 148 16.22 -28.98 22.59
C TYR A 148 17.58 -28.69 23.24
N THR A 149 18.58 -29.52 22.99
CA THR A 149 19.97 -29.23 23.40
C THR A 149 20.51 -28.03 22.63
N THR A 150 21.42 -27.26 23.23
CA THR A 150 22.07 -26.13 22.54
C THR A 150 22.75 -26.56 21.25
N ASP A 151 23.30 -27.77 21.17
CA ASP A 151 23.88 -28.30 19.94
C ASP A 151 22.82 -28.46 18.82
N SER A 152 21.69 -29.11 19.12
CA SER A 152 20.58 -29.31 18.18
C SER A 152 19.92 -27.99 17.76
N LEU A 153 19.77 -27.03 18.69
CA LEU A 153 19.20 -25.71 18.38
C LEU A 153 20.13 -24.85 17.52
N VAL A 154 21.45 -24.90 17.76
CA VAL A 154 22.45 -24.25 16.89
C VAL A 154 22.42 -24.86 15.48
N GLU A 155 22.33 -26.18 15.37
CA GLU A 155 22.25 -26.89 14.07
C GLU A 155 20.96 -26.58 13.29
N LEU A 156 19.83 -26.43 13.99
CA LEU A 156 18.58 -25.93 13.41
C LEU A 156 18.73 -24.47 12.92
N LEU A 157 19.25 -23.58 13.77
CA LEU A 157 19.44 -22.17 13.41
C LEU A 157 20.39 -22.02 12.22
N GLU A 158 21.48 -22.78 12.16
CA GLU A 158 22.37 -22.84 11.00
C GLU A 158 21.62 -23.25 9.73
N THR A 159 20.87 -24.35 9.78
CA THR A 159 20.04 -24.83 8.66
C THR A 159 19.06 -23.76 8.16
N VAL A 160 18.41 -23.02 9.07
CA VAL A 160 17.47 -21.94 8.72
C VAL A 160 18.20 -20.73 8.13
N ILE A 161 19.27 -20.23 8.75
CA ILE A 161 20.03 -19.07 8.26
C ILE A 161 20.57 -19.36 6.85
N GLU A 162 21.11 -20.55 6.63
CA GLU A 162 21.59 -21.01 5.34
C GLU A 162 20.48 -21.14 4.27
N SER A 163 19.19 -21.25 4.62
CA SER A 163 18.11 -21.27 3.61
C SER A 163 17.64 -19.88 3.14
N TYR A 164 17.99 -18.79 3.85
CA TYR A 164 17.59 -17.41 3.48
C TYR A 164 18.75 -16.51 3.05
N ARG A 165 19.99 -16.87 3.38
CA ARG A 165 21.22 -16.16 2.99
C ARG A 165 21.50 -16.32 1.48
N GLU A 166 21.85 -15.23 0.79
CA GLU A 166 22.32 -15.26 -0.62
C GLU A 166 23.74 -15.87 -0.71
N LYS A 167 23.84 -17.21 -0.63
CA LYS A 167 25.11 -17.96 -0.59
C LYS A 167 26.03 -17.65 -1.78
N GLU A 168 25.48 -17.69 -2.99
CA GLU A 168 26.21 -17.49 -4.25
C GLU A 168 26.88 -16.11 -4.30
N ARG A 169 26.23 -15.09 -3.71
CA ARG A 169 26.77 -13.73 -3.59
C ARG A 169 27.58 -13.49 -2.33
N ARG A 170 27.95 -14.56 -1.61
CA ARG A 170 28.77 -14.52 -0.39
C ARG A 170 28.23 -13.58 0.70
N GLN A 171 26.90 -13.40 0.76
CA GLN A 171 26.27 -12.51 1.73
C GLN A 171 26.67 -12.89 3.17
N GLY A 172 27.11 -11.89 3.93
CA GLY A 172 27.48 -12.05 5.33
C GLY A 172 26.26 -11.95 6.26
N VAL A 173 26.44 -12.37 7.51
CA VAL A 173 25.39 -12.47 8.52
C VAL A 173 25.81 -11.73 9.78
N VAL A 174 24.88 -10.99 10.40
CA VAL A 174 25.06 -10.45 11.76
C VAL A 174 24.03 -11.09 12.68
N LEU A 175 24.51 -11.67 13.78
CA LEU A 175 23.66 -12.37 14.75
C LEU A 175 23.26 -11.42 15.88
N ILE A 176 21.97 -11.35 16.19
CA ILE A 176 21.39 -10.50 17.24
C ILE A 176 20.63 -11.42 18.22
N GLY A 177 21.23 -11.69 19.37
CA GLY A 177 20.68 -12.62 20.36
C GLY A 177 20.25 -11.94 21.65
N HIS A 178 19.10 -12.33 22.21
CA HIS A 178 18.67 -11.91 23.56
C HIS A 178 18.76 -13.05 24.57
N SER A 179 19.34 -12.80 25.75
CA SER A 179 19.40 -13.77 26.86
C SER A 179 20.03 -15.10 26.41
N MET A 180 19.34 -16.24 26.52
CA MET A 180 19.81 -17.52 25.97
C MET A 180 20.07 -17.47 24.45
N GLY A 181 19.38 -16.61 23.69
CA GLY A 181 19.64 -16.40 22.27
C GLY A 181 21.01 -15.81 21.98
N ALA A 182 21.55 -14.97 22.88
CA ALA A 182 22.93 -14.48 22.79
C ALA A 182 23.95 -15.62 22.95
N SER A 183 23.65 -16.59 23.81
CA SER A 183 24.45 -17.81 23.98
C SER A 183 24.45 -18.70 22.73
N LEU A 184 23.30 -18.87 22.08
CA LEU A 184 23.21 -19.59 20.80
C LEU A 184 23.93 -18.85 19.67
N ALA A 185 23.80 -17.53 19.61
CA ALA A 185 24.49 -16.66 18.66
C ALA A 185 26.02 -16.72 18.82
N ALA A 186 26.54 -16.73 20.05
CA ALA A 186 27.96 -16.91 20.32
C ALA A 186 28.49 -18.30 19.89
N LEU A 187 27.67 -19.35 20.02
CA LEU A 187 28.01 -20.70 19.55
C LEU A 187 28.01 -20.82 18.01
N LEU A 188 27.13 -20.09 17.31
CA LEU A 188 27.13 -19.96 15.84
C LEU A 188 28.32 -19.15 15.32
N ALA A 189 28.71 -18.09 16.04
CA ALA A 189 29.83 -17.22 15.69
C ALA A 189 31.21 -17.82 16.00
N SER A 190 31.31 -18.76 16.94
CA SER A 190 32.59 -19.34 17.36
C SER A 190 33.02 -20.48 16.43
N PRO A 191 34.30 -20.56 16.00
CA PRO A 191 34.80 -21.68 15.20
C PRO A 191 34.74 -23.01 15.97
N ARG A 192 33.68 -23.80 15.75
CA ARG A 192 33.46 -25.09 16.42
C ARG A 192 34.53 -26.11 16.03
N ALA A 193 35.14 -26.77 17.01
CA ALA A 193 36.14 -27.82 16.80
C ALA A 193 35.55 -29.24 16.60
N LYS A 194 34.22 -29.41 16.62
CA LYS A 194 33.55 -30.74 16.54
C LYS A 194 32.38 -30.85 15.56
N VAL A 195 31.85 -29.75 15.03
CA VAL A 195 30.85 -29.74 13.95
C VAL A 195 31.31 -28.69 12.95
N ARG A 196 31.49 -29.07 11.68
CA ARG A 196 31.93 -28.16 10.62
C ARG A 196 30.77 -27.25 10.20
N SER A 197 30.58 -26.16 10.95
CA SER A 197 29.70 -25.07 10.54
C SER A 197 30.45 -24.12 9.60
N GLU A 198 30.10 -24.13 8.32
CA GLU A 198 30.63 -23.17 7.34
C GLU A 198 30.08 -21.76 7.58
N LEU A 199 28.89 -21.63 8.17
CA LEU A 199 28.25 -20.36 8.50
C LEU A 199 29.13 -19.46 9.37
N SER A 200 29.91 -20.02 10.30
CA SER A 200 30.86 -19.27 11.15
C SER A 200 31.88 -18.42 10.35
N GLN A 201 32.18 -18.80 9.11
CA GLN A 201 33.08 -18.04 8.21
C GLN A 201 32.40 -16.83 7.56
N HIS A 202 31.08 -16.72 7.68
CA HIS A 202 30.23 -15.70 7.08
C HIS A 202 29.58 -14.78 8.13
N VAL A 203 29.77 -15.05 9.44
CA VAL A 203 29.33 -14.15 10.50
C VAL A 203 30.27 -12.94 10.57
N LEU A 204 29.72 -11.76 10.30
CA LEU A 204 30.47 -10.49 10.29
C LEU A 204 30.46 -9.80 11.66
N GLY A 205 29.47 -10.08 12.51
CA GLY A 205 29.30 -9.45 13.81
C GLY A 205 28.32 -10.17 14.74
N LEU A 206 28.39 -9.85 16.02
CA LEU A 206 27.51 -10.38 17.07
C LEU A 206 26.99 -9.24 17.96
N VAL A 207 25.68 -9.11 18.08
CA VAL A 207 25.00 -8.27 19.08
C VAL A 207 24.39 -9.20 20.13
N ALA A 208 24.75 -8.98 21.40
CA ALA A 208 24.36 -9.80 22.53
C ALA A 208 23.65 -8.94 23.58
N ILE A 209 22.33 -9.10 23.67
CA ILE A 209 21.42 -8.31 24.51
C ILE A 209 21.11 -9.12 25.78
N CYS A 210 21.36 -8.55 26.96
CA CYS A 210 21.28 -9.22 28.26
C CYS A 210 21.99 -10.60 28.28
N PRO A 211 23.26 -10.71 27.85
CA PRO A 211 23.95 -11.99 27.72
C PRO A 211 24.34 -12.59 29.07
N LYS A 212 24.69 -13.88 29.07
CA LYS A 212 25.22 -14.59 30.23
C LYS A 212 26.64 -15.08 29.94
N ALA A 213 27.56 -14.87 30.88
CA ALA A 213 28.99 -15.07 30.67
C ALA A 213 29.42 -16.54 30.71
N GLY A 214 28.66 -17.39 31.39
CA GLY A 214 28.96 -18.81 31.53
C GLY A 214 27.80 -19.67 32.01
N PRO A 215 27.93 -21.00 31.89
CA PRO A 215 26.95 -21.94 32.40
C PRO A 215 26.88 -21.95 33.95
N PRO A 216 25.75 -22.39 34.55
CA PRO A 216 25.64 -22.59 36.00
C PRO A 216 26.61 -23.67 36.50
N THR A 217 27.16 -23.48 37.69
CA THR A 217 28.13 -24.41 38.30
C THR A 217 27.58 -25.83 38.43
N GLU A 218 28.44 -26.83 38.62
CA GLU A 218 28.02 -28.24 38.72
C GLU A 218 26.95 -28.47 39.79
N THR A 219 27.11 -27.84 40.96
CA THR A 219 26.13 -27.93 42.07
C THR A 219 24.80 -27.26 41.70
N GLN A 220 24.84 -26.12 41.01
CA GLN A 220 23.63 -25.45 40.50
C GLN A 220 22.95 -26.35 39.46
N THR A 221 23.65 -26.73 38.40
CA THR A 221 23.16 -27.62 37.33
C THR A 221 22.47 -28.87 37.90
N ARG A 222 23.03 -29.53 38.92
CA ARG A 222 22.40 -30.67 39.59
C ARG A 222 21.05 -30.31 40.24
N GLN A 223 20.99 -29.21 41.01
CA GLN A 223 19.76 -28.74 41.67
C GLN A 223 18.67 -28.36 40.66
N LEU A 224 19.03 -27.65 39.59
CA LEU A 224 18.11 -27.21 38.54
C LEU A 224 17.56 -28.41 37.76
N ARG A 225 18.41 -29.39 37.42
CA ARG A 225 17.97 -30.64 36.78
C ARG A 225 17.00 -31.44 37.66
N THR A 226 17.24 -31.55 38.97
CA THR A 226 16.28 -32.18 39.90
C THR A 226 14.92 -31.47 39.90
N LEU A 227 14.90 -30.13 39.86
CA LEU A 227 13.65 -29.37 39.80
C LEU A 227 12.93 -29.50 38.44
N LEU A 228 13.67 -29.60 37.34
CA LEU A 228 13.10 -29.86 36.00
C LEU A 228 12.55 -31.29 35.82
N TYR A 229 12.76 -32.21 36.79
CA TYR A 229 12.15 -33.55 36.79
C TYR A 229 10.77 -33.62 37.47
N ILE A 230 10.31 -32.57 38.15
CA ILE A 230 9.00 -32.55 38.83
C ILE A 230 7.85 -32.90 37.85
N PRO A 231 6.83 -33.69 38.25
CA PRO A 231 5.68 -34.00 37.39
C PRO A 231 5.02 -32.75 36.78
N GLY A 232 4.58 -32.86 35.52
CA GLY A 232 4.07 -31.72 34.72
C GLY A 232 3.04 -30.87 35.46
N PHE A 233 1.97 -31.51 35.96
CA PHE A 233 0.88 -30.82 36.66
C PHE A 233 1.33 -30.06 37.92
N ILE A 234 2.33 -30.55 38.67
CA ILE A 234 2.89 -29.86 39.85
C ILE A 234 3.68 -28.64 39.39
N PHE A 235 4.46 -28.77 38.32
CA PHE A 235 5.21 -27.66 37.73
C PHE A 235 4.27 -26.58 37.16
N ASP A 236 3.15 -26.97 36.56
CA ASP A 236 2.14 -26.05 36.03
C ASP A 236 1.36 -25.32 37.14
N LEU A 237 0.96 -26.02 38.21
CA LEU A 237 0.38 -25.38 39.41
C LEU A 237 1.34 -24.34 40.00
N TRP A 238 2.63 -24.68 40.04
CA TRP A 238 3.66 -23.79 40.56
C TRP A 238 3.93 -22.58 39.63
N ARG A 239 3.91 -22.74 38.30
CA ARG A 239 3.95 -21.61 37.36
C ARG A 239 2.69 -20.75 37.41
N ALA A 240 1.52 -21.35 37.65
CA ALA A 240 0.28 -20.60 37.88
C ALA A 240 0.36 -19.75 39.15
N TRP A 241 1.00 -20.27 40.21
CA TRP A 241 1.29 -19.52 41.44
C TRP A 241 2.33 -18.41 41.25
N ASP A 242 3.43 -18.64 40.51
CA ASP A 242 4.43 -17.61 40.18
C ASP A 242 3.83 -16.46 39.32
N ARG A 243 2.77 -16.74 38.56
CA ARG A 243 1.96 -15.76 37.80
C ARG A 243 0.79 -15.14 38.59
N TRP A 244 0.55 -15.55 39.84
CA TRP A 244 -0.51 -14.96 40.66
C TRP A 244 -0.22 -13.47 40.90
N GLY A 245 -1.20 -12.61 40.63
CA GLY A 245 -1.05 -11.15 40.69
C GLY A 245 -0.96 -10.46 39.33
N GLY A 246 -1.01 -11.21 38.22
CA GLY A 246 -1.10 -10.64 36.88
C GLY A 246 0.17 -9.86 36.51
N VAL A 247 0.00 -8.59 36.14
CA VAL A 247 1.10 -7.66 35.84
C VAL A 247 1.99 -7.32 37.05
N GLU A 248 1.50 -7.56 38.27
CA GLU A 248 2.25 -7.38 39.52
C GLU A 248 2.76 -8.71 40.12
N SER A 249 2.68 -9.81 39.35
CA SER A 249 3.12 -11.12 39.83
C SER A 249 4.63 -11.18 40.10
N PRO A 250 5.09 -12.12 40.97
CA PRO A 250 6.51 -12.43 41.11
C PRO A 250 7.20 -12.72 39.77
N SER A 251 6.50 -13.39 38.84
CA SER A 251 7.04 -13.71 37.52
C SER A 251 7.36 -12.50 36.65
N VAL A 252 6.64 -11.38 36.81
CA VAL A 252 6.86 -10.13 36.07
C VAL A 252 7.91 -9.28 36.77
N ARG A 253 7.78 -9.11 38.09
CA ARG A 253 8.72 -8.34 38.93
C ARG A 253 10.15 -8.88 38.88
N ARG A 254 10.35 -10.18 38.65
CA ARG A 254 11.68 -10.81 38.47
C ARG A 254 12.41 -10.33 37.21
N PHE A 255 11.70 -9.95 36.15
CA PHE A 255 12.28 -9.48 34.89
C PHE A 255 12.41 -7.95 34.83
N LEU A 256 11.43 -7.25 35.40
CA LEU A 256 11.27 -5.80 35.24
C LEU A 256 11.60 -4.97 36.49
N GLY A 257 11.52 -5.57 37.68
CA GLY A 257 11.47 -4.83 38.94
C GLY A 257 10.07 -4.27 39.28
N PRO A 258 9.89 -3.69 40.49
CA PRO A 258 8.59 -3.20 40.95
C PRO A 258 8.15 -1.88 40.28
N ASN A 259 9.11 -1.03 39.90
CA ASN A 259 8.86 0.34 39.42
C ASN A 259 8.80 0.45 37.89
N ALA A 260 8.81 -0.68 37.18
CA ALA A 260 8.81 -0.70 35.72
C ALA A 260 7.50 -0.20 35.10
N ASP A 261 7.64 0.23 33.85
CA ASP A 261 6.57 0.73 33.00
C ASP A 261 5.33 -0.22 32.95
N PRO A 262 4.09 0.29 33.06
CA PRO A 262 2.88 -0.53 33.04
C PRO A 262 2.64 -1.32 31.75
N GLU A 263 3.09 -0.83 30.61
CA GLU A 263 2.98 -1.53 29.31
C GLU A 263 4.01 -2.66 29.22
N ALA A 264 5.26 -2.41 29.63
CA ALA A 264 6.27 -3.46 29.76
C ALA A 264 5.81 -4.60 30.69
N LYS A 265 5.16 -4.26 31.83
CA LYS A 265 4.55 -5.25 32.74
C LYS A 265 3.43 -6.08 32.09
N ARG A 266 2.59 -5.47 31.25
CA ARG A 266 1.55 -6.17 30.47
C ARG A 266 2.17 -7.14 29.46
N LEU A 267 3.14 -6.68 28.67
CA LEU A 267 3.83 -7.50 27.67
C LEU A 267 4.58 -8.67 28.32
N GLN A 268 5.35 -8.43 29.39
CA GLN A 268 6.03 -9.49 30.12
C GLN A 268 5.05 -10.50 30.75
N HIS A 269 3.88 -10.06 31.20
CA HIS A 269 2.83 -10.98 31.68
C HIS A 269 2.28 -11.85 30.53
N LEU A 270 2.00 -11.26 29.37
CA LEU A 270 1.53 -11.96 28.17
C LEU A 270 2.52 -13.06 27.74
N TYR A 271 3.81 -12.74 27.59
CA TYR A 271 4.84 -13.72 27.24
C TYR A 271 4.98 -14.84 28.30
N ASN A 272 4.83 -14.51 29.59
CA ASN A 272 4.81 -15.49 30.68
C ASN A 272 3.60 -16.46 30.63
N CYS A 273 2.49 -16.04 30.02
CA CYS A 273 1.31 -16.87 29.79
C CYS A 273 1.44 -17.73 28.53
N GLN A 274 2.00 -17.19 27.45
CA GLN A 274 2.25 -17.91 26.18
C GLN A 274 3.31 -19.02 26.30
N SER A 275 4.27 -18.88 27.21
CA SER A 275 5.38 -19.80 27.41
C SER A 275 4.93 -21.22 27.83
N ARG A 276 4.96 -22.19 26.91
CA ARG A 276 4.52 -23.58 27.13
C ARG A 276 5.47 -24.37 28.05
N THR A 277 4.96 -24.94 29.14
CA THR A 277 5.76 -25.69 30.14
C THR A 277 6.58 -26.87 29.57
N PRO A 278 6.04 -27.73 28.69
CA PRO A 278 6.80 -28.84 28.12
C PRO A 278 8.00 -28.40 27.28
N VAL A 279 7.90 -27.24 26.63
CA VAL A 279 8.95 -26.63 25.79
C VAL A 279 10.00 -25.97 26.69
N PHE A 280 9.55 -25.10 27.60
CA PHE A 280 10.42 -24.40 28.54
C PHE A 280 11.34 -25.36 29.30
N ARG A 281 10.78 -26.47 29.84
CA ARG A 281 11.57 -27.47 30.59
C ARG A 281 12.66 -28.12 29.74
N ARG A 282 12.37 -28.43 28.48
CA ARG A 282 13.32 -29.06 27.55
C ARG A 282 14.45 -28.13 27.15
N MET A 283 14.12 -26.89 26.75
CA MET A 283 15.13 -25.87 26.44
C MET A 283 16.00 -25.54 27.66
N ALA A 284 15.39 -25.38 28.84
CA ALA A 284 16.12 -25.13 30.07
C ALA A 284 17.10 -26.27 30.40
N TRP A 285 16.64 -27.52 30.29
CA TRP A 285 17.49 -28.71 30.46
C TRP A 285 18.64 -28.76 29.46
N GLY A 286 18.33 -28.54 28.17
CA GLY A 286 19.30 -28.53 27.07
C GLY A 286 20.32 -27.39 27.12
N SER A 287 20.04 -26.34 27.91
CA SER A 287 20.96 -25.23 28.18
C SER A 287 22.04 -25.55 29.23
N PHE A 288 21.86 -26.62 30.03
CA PHE A 288 22.78 -26.97 31.11
C PHE A 288 23.87 -27.96 30.66
N PRO A 289 25.16 -27.68 30.93
CA PRO A 289 26.26 -28.56 30.56
C PRO A 289 26.21 -29.89 31.29
N ASN A 290 26.90 -30.89 30.74
CA ASN A 290 27.34 -32.06 31.50
C ASN A 290 28.74 -31.80 32.04
N TYR A 291 28.96 -31.93 33.33
CA TYR A 291 30.29 -31.77 33.93
C TYR A 291 31.09 -33.08 33.84
N ARG A 292 32.30 -33.00 33.29
CA ARG A 292 33.29 -34.09 33.29
C ARG A 292 34.63 -33.54 33.76
N ASN A 293 35.19 -34.14 34.82
CA ASN A 293 36.45 -33.70 35.44
C ASN A 293 36.48 -32.19 35.76
N GLY A 294 35.36 -31.61 36.20
CA GLY A 294 35.21 -30.18 36.47
C GLY A 294 35.02 -29.27 35.25
N HIS A 295 35.18 -29.79 34.03
CA HIS A 295 34.92 -29.06 32.79
C HIS A 295 33.47 -29.23 32.32
N ALA A 296 32.88 -28.15 31.80
CA ALA A 296 31.54 -28.14 31.23
C ALA A 296 31.56 -28.60 29.77
N GLU A 297 30.84 -29.69 29.45
CA GLU A 297 30.63 -30.18 28.08
C GLU A 297 29.18 -29.89 27.63
N GLY A 298 29.03 -29.16 26.51
CA GLY A 298 27.73 -28.75 25.97
C GLY A 298 27.02 -27.66 26.77
N GLY A 299 25.78 -27.31 26.40
CA GLY A 299 25.01 -26.27 27.09
C GLY A 299 25.40 -24.84 26.70
N MET A 300 25.25 -23.89 27.62
CA MET A 300 25.63 -22.48 27.44
C MET A 300 27.14 -22.29 27.26
N PRO A 301 27.58 -21.30 26.45
CA PRO A 301 28.99 -21.04 26.19
C PRO A 301 29.74 -20.66 27.45
N SER A 302 30.90 -21.29 27.66
CA SER A 302 31.90 -20.89 28.65
C SER A 302 32.83 -19.81 28.07
N GLY A 303 33.68 -19.21 28.92
CA GLY A 303 34.61 -18.14 28.52
C GLY A 303 35.59 -18.52 27.40
N ASP A 304 35.80 -19.82 27.15
CA ASP A 304 36.59 -20.32 26.01
C ASP A 304 35.88 -20.13 24.66
N VAL A 305 34.54 -20.09 24.62
CA VAL A 305 33.76 -19.80 23.40
C VAL A 305 33.82 -18.29 23.12
N TRP A 306 33.59 -17.47 24.15
CA TRP A 306 33.65 -16.00 24.06
C TRP A 306 35.04 -15.50 23.65
N SER A 307 36.11 -16.01 24.26
CA SER A 307 37.49 -15.63 23.93
C SER A 307 37.91 -15.96 22.49
N ARG A 308 37.30 -16.99 21.87
CA ARG A 308 37.54 -17.38 20.46
C ARG A 308 36.86 -16.49 19.43
N LEU A 309 36.00 -15.55 19.83
CA LEU A 309 35.38 -14.61 18.90
C LEU A 309 36.43 -13.64 18.34
N SER A 310 36.56 -13.64 17.01
CA SER A 310 37.52 -12.84 16.23
C SER A 310 36.87 -11.71 15.43
N LEU A 311 35.58 -11.45 15.68
CA LEU A 311 34.72 -10.47 15.00
C LEU A 311 34.29 -9.34 15.97
N PRO A 312 33.70 -8.24 15.48
CA PRO A 312 33.03 -7.24 16.30
C PRO A 312 31.91 -7.83 17.17
N VAL A 313 31.97 -7.56 18.48
CA VAL A 313 30.95 -7.94 19.45
C VAL A 313 30.40 -6.70 20.15
N PHE A 314 29.08 -6.53 20.11
CA PHE A 314 28.36 -5.54 20.90
C PHE A 314 27.61 -6.21 22.06
N LEU A 315 27.90 -5.78 23.28
CA LEU A 315 27.31 -6.32 24.51
C LEU A 315 26.44 -5.25 25.17
N VAL A 316 25.16 -5.55 25.37
CA VAL A 316 24.21 -4.62 26.02
C VAL A 316 23.57 -5.25 27.23
N GLY A 317 23.49 -4.52 28.34
CA GLY A 317 22.76 -4.91 29.55
C GLY A 317 21.94 -3.74 30.12
N GLY A 318 20.97 -4.05 30.98
CA GLY A 318 20.21 -3.04 31.73
C GLY A 318 20.68 -2.99 33.17
N GLU A 319 20.83 -1.79 33.74
CA GLU A 319 21.30 -1.59 35.12
C GLU A 319 20.43 -2.30 36.18
N GLU A 320 19.12 -2.42 35.94
CA GLU A 320 18.17 -3.13 36.81
C GLU A 320 17.81 -4.55 36.30
N ASP A 321 18.66 -5.14 35.44
CA ASP A 321 18.50 -6.53 35.02
C ASP A 321 18.80 -7.51 36.17
N ASN A 322 17.74 -8.08 36.74
CA ASN A 322 17.80 -9.05 37.83
C ASN A 322 18.02 -10.50 37.36
N VAL A 323 18.03 -10.75 36.04
CA VAL A 323 18.14 -12.07 35.41
C VAL A 323 19.55 -12.29 34.85
N CYS A 324 20.03 -11.34 34.06
CA CYS A 324 21.36 -11.28 33.48
C CYS A 324 22.03 -9.97 33.92
N LYS A 325 22.52 -9.98 35.17
CA LYS A 325 23.09 -8.80 35.81
C LYS A 325 24.18 -8.12 34.96
N PRO A 326 24.35 -6.78 35.06
CA PRO A 326 25.40 -6.04 34.37
C PRO A 326 26.81 -6.66 34.47
N GLU A 327 27.16 -7.28 35.61
CA GLU A 327 28.48 -7.91 35.77
C GLU A 327 28.74 -9.08 34.81
N GLU A 328 27.70 -9.70 34.23
CA GLU A 328 27.85 -10.72 33.18
C GLU A 328 28.44 -10.12 31.90
N VAL A 329 28.07 -8.88 31.53
CA VAL A 329 28.68 -8.17 30.39
C VAL A 329 30.17 -7.96 30.63
N SER A 330 30.54 -7.43 31.80
CA SER A 330 31.95 -7.18 32.15
C SER A 330 32.80 -8.46 32.18
N LYS A 331 32.22 -9.60 32.61
CA LYS A 331 32.89 -10.92 32.52
C LYS A 331 33.14 -11.34 31.07
N ILE A 332 32.19 -11.13 30.17
CA ILE A 332 32.36 -11.45 28.75
C ILE A 332 33.44 -10.55 28.13
N VAL A 333 33.46 -9.24 28.45
CA VAL A 333 34.54 -8.33 28.02
C VAL A 333 35.91 -8.83 28.50
N ALA A 334 36.02 -9.28 29.76
CA ALA A 334 37.26 -9.85 30.30
C ALA A 334 37.66 -11.16 29.59
N PHE A 335 36.71 -12.02 29.19
CA PHE A 335 37.01 -13.20 28.39
C PHE A 335 37.47 -12.85 26.97
N ILE A 336 36.87 -11.84 26.31
CA ILE A 336 37.22 -11.48 24.93
C ILE A 336 38.57 -10.75 24.85
N ASN A 337 38.89 -9.91 25.85
CA ASN A 337 40.11 -9.07 25.87
C ASN A 337 41.28 -9.66 26.67
N GLY A 338 41.05 -10.68 27.49
CA GLY A 338 42.05 -11.23 28.41
C GLY A 338 42.17 -10.45 29.73
N PRO A 339 42.84 -11.03 30.75
CA PRO A 339 42.93 -10.43 32.07
C PRO A 339 43.86 -9.21 32.09
N LYS A 340 43.30 -8.03 32.42
CA LYS A 340 44.10 -6.90 32.92
C LYS A 340 44.58 -7.21 34.35
N LEU A 341 45.88 -7.25 34.56
CA LEU A 341 46.46 -7.22 35.91
C LEU A 341 46.13 -5.88 36.58
N PRO A 342 45.70 -5.86 37.87
CA PRO A 342 45.47 -4.61 38.58
C PRO A 342 46.80 -4.00 39.03
N ALA A 343 47.19 -2.89 38.41
CA ALA A 343 48.34 -2.10 38.86
C ALA A 343 47.88 -1.10 39.95
N SER A 344 48.08 -1.47 41.21
CA SER A 344 48.11 -0.54 42.34
C SER A 344 49.24 0.48 42.16
N TRP A 345 48.96 1.76 42.33
CA TRP A 345 49.98 2.80 42.45
C TRP A 345 49.73 3.57 43.75
N ASP A 346 50.54 3.24 44.76
CA ASP A 346 50.83 4.18 45.84
C ASP A 346 51.78 5.26 45.32
N LEU A 347 51.45 6.51 45.64
CA LEU A 347 52.31 7.68 45.83
C LEU A 347 53.78 7.61 45.33
N VAL A 348 54.10 8.41 44.30
CA VAL A 348 55.30 9.26 44.27
C VAL A 348 54.90 10.63 43.71
N GLU A 349 55.46 11.69 44.28
CA GLU A 349 55.16 13.10 43.99
C GLU A 349 55.83 13.64 42.71
N GLU A 350 55.46 14.89 42.43
CA GLU A 350 55.76 15.76 41.28
C GLU A 350 57.24 15.90 40.90
N ASP A 351 57.50 15.94 39.59
CA ASP A 351 58.36 16.93 38.89
C ASP A 351 58.28 16.66 37.36
N ALA A 352 58.22 17.62 36.43
CA ALA A 352 57.81 19.02 36.50
C ALA A 352 57.52 19.55 35.06
N VAL A 353 56.76 20.65 34.95
CA VAL A 353 56.65 21.56 33.78
C VAL A 353 55.91 21.05 32.51
N LYS A 354 54.62 21.42 32.42
CA LYS A 354 53.97 22.30 31.40
C LYS A 354 54.48 22.29 29.95
N ASP A 355 53.65 22.50 28.91
CA ASP A 355 52.19 22.55 28.75
C ASP A 355 51.93 22.50 27.22
N THR A 356 50.92 21.76 26.77
CA THR A 356 50.22 22.11 25.51
C THR A 356 48.72 21.91 25.72
N ALA A 357 47.99 23.01 25.64
CA ALA A 357 46.54 23.10 25.80
C ALA A 357 45.80 22.22 24.77
N THR A 358 44.69 21.56 25.11
CA THR A 358 43.33 22.12 25.29
C THR A 358 42.79 22.85 24.04
N THR A 359 41.62 22.38 23.59
CA THR A 359 40.59 23.00 22.72
C THR A 359 40.78 24.48 22.30
N THR A 360 40.62 24.79 21.00
CA THR A 360 39.39 25.40 20.39
C THR A 360 39.62 25.95 18.98
N ALA A 361 38.83 25.46 17.99
CA ALA A 361 38.34 26.19 16.78
C ALA A 361 39.36 27.05 15.96
N PRO A 362 38.96 28.02 15.09
CA PRO A 362 37.77 28.18 14.24
C PRO A 362 38.17 28.34 12.73
N VAL A 363 37.35 29.03 11.94
CA VAL A 363 37.44 29.25 10.49
C VAL A 363 38.28 30.51 10.12
N ASP A 364 38.74 30.56 8.86
CA ASP A 364 38.81 31.72 7.93
C ASP A 364 40.15 32.34 7.44
N THR A 365 40.19 32.44 6.10
CA THR A 365 40.79 33.44 5.18
C THR A 365 42.30 33.76 5.09
N ASP A 366 42.77 33.70 3.83
CA ASP A 366 43.55 34.70 3.07
C ASP A 366 45.09 34.64 2.85
N SER A 367 45.43 35.04 1.61
CA SER A 367 46.70 35.60 1.08
C SER A 367 47.88 34.70 0.66
N SER A 368 47.94 34.47 -0.66
CA SER A 368 49.10 34.55 -1.58
C SER A 368 50.55 34.65 -1.06
N SER A 369 51.45 33.79 -1.60
CA SER A 369 52.65 34.22 -2.35
C SER A 369 53.39 33.07 -3.08
N SER A 370 53.86 33.36 -4.31
CA SER A 370 54.84 32.67 -5.19
C SER A 370 56.08 32.07 -4.50
N SER A 371 56.88 31.10 -5.02
CA SER A 371 57.52 30.97 -6.35
C SER A 371 58.42 29.70 -6.48
N ASP A 372 58.70 29.25 -7.72
CA ASP A 372 59.90 28.52 -8.22
C ASP A 372 60.17 27.02 -7.85
N ALA A 373 60.71 26.12 -8.73
CA ALA A 373 60.98 26.16 -10.19
C ALA A 373 61.36 24.75 -10.81
N ALA A 374 61.29 24.65 -12.16
CA ALA A 374 62.06 23.75 -13.09
C ALA A 374 61.81 22.19 -13.12
N HIS A 375 62.03 21.40 -14.21
CA HIS A 375 62.65 21.61 -15.55
C HIS A 375 62.19 20.57 -16.64
N ALA A 376 62.12 20.99 -17.92
CA ALA A 376 62.45 20.29 -19.20
C ALA A 376 61.59 19.15 -19.86
N SER A 377 61.47 19.22 -21.20
CA SER A 377 60.76 18.33 -22.19
C SER A 377 61.79 17.57 -23.11
N PRO A 378 61.50 16.88 -24.28
CA PRO A 378 60.70 17.34 -25.47
C PRO A 378 60.03 16.28 -26.45
N SER A 379 59.25 16.78 -27.44
CA SER A 379 58.89 16.22 -28.80
C SER A 379 58.36 14.77 -28.95
N GLY A 380 57.37 14.38 -29.78
CA GLY A 380 56.86 14.86 -31.09
C GLY A 380 56.93 13.69 -32.12
N SER A 381 56.06 13.45 -33.11
CA SER A 381 54.86 14.13 -33.67
C SER A 381 53.90 13.11 -34.35
N LEU A 382 52.81 13.56 -35.02
CA LEU A 382 51.79 12.71 -35.69
C LEU A 382 51.94 12.63 -37.23
N PRO A 383 51.39 11.61 -37.93
CA PRO A 383 51.24 11.55 -39.38
C PRO A 383 49.83 11.95 -39.90
N GLU A 384 49.76 12.47 -41.13
CA GLU A 384 48.54 12.92 -41.82
C GLU A 384 48.27 12.11 -43.11
N SER A 385 47.46 11.05 -43.09
CA SER A 385 46.72 10.56 -44.28
C SER A 385 45.66 9.49 -43.94
N VAL A 386 44.69 9.26 -44.84
CA VAL A 386 43.62 8.25 -44.70
C VAL A 386 43.90 7.01 -45.58
N SER A 387 45.17 6.62 -45.79
CA SER A 387 45.54 5.41 -46.55
C SER A 387 46.20 4.29 -45.76
N ASP A 388 46.69 4.56 -44.55
CA ASP A 388 47.64 3.64 -43.86
C ASP A 388 47.05 2.93 -42.63
N ILE A 389 45.71 2.82 -42.54
CA ILE A 389 45.05 1.96 -41.54
C ILE A 389 45.25 0.50 -41.93
N GLN A 390 46.14 -0.22 -41.23
CA GLN A 390 46.28 -1.68 -41.36
C GLN A 390 45.57 -2.41 -40.22
N SER A 391 45.14 -3.64 -40.53
CA SER A 391 44.20 -4.44 -39.72
C SER A 391 44.81 -5.08 -38.46
N GLN A 392 45.68 -4.37 -37.74
CA GLN A 392 46.37 -4.86 -36.53
C GLN A 392 46.21 -3.95 -35.29
N ASP A 393 45.66 -2.73 -35.45
CA ASP A 393 45.49 -1.75 -34.35
C ASP A 393 44.33 -2.07 -33.38
N PHE A 394 43.70 -3.24 -33.49
CA PHE A 394 42.55 -3.66 -32.69
C PHE A 394 42.88 -4.74 -31.64
N VAL A 395 43.84 -4.51 -30.74
CA VAL A 395 43.88 -5.22 -29.44
C VAL A 395 44.13 -4.28 -28.25
N ARG A 396 43.16 -4.32 -27.34
CA ARG A 396 42.95 -3.56 -26.10
C ARG A 396 43.92 -3.98 -24.96
N VAL A 397 44.47 -3.03 -24.18
CA VAL A 397 44.40 -2.95 -22.67
C VAL A 397 44.81 -1.55 -22.14
N LYS A 398 43.80 -0.77 -21.73
CA LYS A 398 43.59 0.11 -20.54
C LYS A 398 44.74 0.91 -19.83
N VAL A 399 44.31 2.08 -19.29
CA VAL A 399 44.94 3.02 -18.27
C VAL A 399 46.01 3.95 -18.90
N PRO A 400 46.13 5.30 -18.62
CA PRO A 400 45.77 6.07 -17.40
C PRO A 400 45.13 7.50 -17.55
N SER A 401 44.89 8.14 -16.39
CA SER A 401 44.98 9.58 -16.00
C SER A 401 44.50 10.77 -16.88
N GLU A 402 43.87 11.73 -16.21
CA GLU A 402 43.56 13.12 -16.63
C GLU A 402 44.82 14.04 -16.60
N HIS A 403 44.90 15.28 -17.13
CA HIS A 403 43.93 16.38 -17.25
C HIS A 403 44.27 17.41 -18.38
N ARG A 404 43.23 18.13 -18.86
CA ARG A 404 43.14 19.59 -19.22
C ARG A 404 44.10 20.17 -20.31
N GLU A 405 43.78 21.21 -21.08
CA GLU A 405 42.65 22.17 -21.17
C GLU A 405 42.64 22.76 -22.62
N SER A 406 41.81 23.70 -23.12
CA SER A 406 40.71 24.57 -22.60
C SER A 406 39.95 25.20 -23.79
N SER A 407 38.60 25.28 -23.77
CA SER A 407 37.85 26.44 -24.32
C SER A 407 36.33 26.42 -24.02
N GLU A 408 35.94 27.34 -23.13
CA GLU A 408 34.70 28.16 -23.10
C GLU A 408 33.29 27.53 -22.90
N ASP A 409 32.53 28.20 -22.01
CA ASP A 409 31.09 28.12 -21.68
C ASP A 409 30.51 26.86 -20.96
N PRO A 410 29.41 27.01 -20.20
CA PRO A 410 29.44 27.33 -18.77
C PRO A 410 29.19 26.10 -17.88
N VAL A 411 29.89 26.02 -16.74
CA VAL A 411 30.04 24.75 -16.01
C VAL A 411 28.89 24.44 -15.05
N THR A 412 28.15 23.39 -15.39
CA THR A 412 27.29 22.54 -14.54
C THR A 412 27.98 22.19 -13.20
N PRO A 413 27.26 22.10 -12.07
CA PRO A 413 27.84 21.66 -10.80
C PRO A 413 28.54 20.30 -10.93
N ILE A 414 29.78 20.22 -10.46
CA ILE A 414 30.61 19.00 -10.51
C ILE A 414 29.97 17.93 -9.63
N GLU A 415 29.65 16.76 -10.20
CA GLU A 415 29.26 15.59 -9.42
C GLU A 415 30.40 15.17 -8.48
N ALA A 416 30.21 15.34 -7.17
CA ALA A 416 31.11 14.78 -6.18
C ALA A 416 31.01 13.24 -6.24
N THR A 417 32.07 12.57 -6.69
CA THR A 417 32.17 11.10 -6.72
C THR A 417 32.05 10.50 -5.32
N GLN A 418 30.83 10.21 -4.88
CA GLN A 418 30.57 9.59 -3.58
C GLN A 418 31.09 8.14 -3.57
N THR A 419 32.09 7.91 -2.72
CA THR A 419 32.74 6.61 -2.51
C THR A 419 31.81 5.60 -1.85
N ILE A 420 31.67 4.43 -2.46
CA ILE A 420 30.94 3.30 -1.85
C ILE A 420 31.70 2.80 -0.62
N PRO A 421 31.08 2.72 0.58
CA PRO A 421 31.72 2.22 1.78
C PRO A 421 32.26 0.79 1.58
N PRO A 422 33.48 0.50 2.05
CA PRO A 422 34.07 -0.82 1.91
C PRO A 422 33.26 -1.85 2.71
N LEU A 423 33.02 -3.00 2.09
CA LEU A 423 32.42 -4.16 2.74
C LEU A 423 33.52 -5.16 3.08
N SER A 424 33.97 -5.16 4.34
CA SER A 424 34.94 -6.17 4.77
C SER A 424 34.25 -7.52 4.96
N LEU A 425 34.69 -8.52 4.21
CA LEU A 425 34.26 -9.92 4.40
C LEU A 425 34.74 -10.51 5.75
N ARG A 426 35.66 -9.82 6.45
CA ARG A 426 36.11 -10.13 7.83
C ARG A 426 36.39 -8.82 8.58
N PRO A 427 35.40 -8.22 9.27
CA PRO A 427 35.61 -7.02 10.08
C PRO A 427 36.64 -7.27 11.20
N LYS A 428 37.37 -6.22 11.61
CA LYS A 428 38.39 -6.32 12.66
C LYS A 428 37.73 -6.61 14.02
N LYS A 429 38.31 -7.50 14.83
CA LYS A 429 37.86 -7.76 16.20
C LYS A 429 37.74 -6.44 16.98
N ALA A 430 36.55 -6.18 17.50
CA ALA A 430 36.23 -5.03 18.34
C ALA A 430 35.25 -5.47 19.43
N VAL A 431 35.30 -4.85 20.61
CA VAL A 431 34.34 -5.09 21.69
C VAL A 431 33.77 -3.77 22.13
N CYS A 432 32.45 -3.65 22.06
CA CYS A 432 31.70 -2.49 22.53
C CYS A 432 30.78 -2.94 23.66
N GLU A 433 30.85 -2.29 24.81
CA GLU A 433 29.90 -2.53 25.91
C GLU A 433 29.06 -1.27 26.19
N ARG A 434 27.77 -1.49 26.49
CA ARG A 434 26.84 -0.47 26.95
C ARG A 434 25.95 -1.06 28.05
N ILE A 435 25.97 -0.44 29.23
CA ILE A 435 24.95 -0.67 30.25
C ILE A 435 23.97 0.49 30.15
N LEU A 436 22.72 0.19 29.82
CA LEU A 436 21.64 1.19 29.80
C LEU A 436 21.27 1.52 31.26
N PRO A 437 21.17 2.81 31.62
CA PRO A 437 20.85 3.23 32.98
C PRO A 437 19.41 2.87 33.37
N LYS A 438 19.11 3.00 34.66
CA LYS A 438 17.74 2.84 35.20
C LYS A 438 16.71 3.65 34.39
N PRO A 439 15.54 3.09 34.05
CA PRO A 439 14.95 1.83 34.54
C PRO A 439 15.21 0.61 33.62
N ALA A 440 16.29 0.60 32.82
CA ALA A 440 16.55 -0.51 31.90
C ALA A 440 16.79 -1.84 32.64
N ASN A 441 16.10 -2.89 32.19
CA ASN A 441 16.01 -4.20 32.84
C ASN A 441 16.05 -5.33 31.77
N HIS A 442 15.72 -6.59 32.12
CA HIS A 442 15.84 -7.72 31.18
C HIS A 442 14.95 -7.60 29.92
N ALA A 443 13.89 -6.80 29.98
CA ALA A 443 12.95 -6.54 28.89
C ALA A 443 13.33 -5.34 28.02
N LEU A 444 14.57 -4.86 28.07
CA LEU A 444 14.98 -3.62 27.41
C LEU A 444 14.79 -3.60 25.87
N LEU A 445 14.60 -4.76 25.23
CA LEU A 445 14.29 -4.89 23.80
C LEU A 445 12.81 -4.64 23.40
N TYR A 446 11.87 -4.72 24.35
CA TYR A 446 10.44 -4.46 24.09
C TYR A 446 9.80 -3.49 25.09
N THR A 447 10.56 -2.95 26.05
CA THR A 447 10.12 -1.86 26.92
C THR A 447 10.06 -0.55 26.10
N PRO A 448 8.92 0.16 26.03
CA PRO A 448 8.75 1.30 25.12
C PRO A 448 9.81 2.41 25.26
N SER A 449 10.33 2.63 26.47
CA SER A 449 11.33 3.68 26.73
C SER A 449 12.77 3.31 26.37
N THR A 450 13.09 2.03 26.20
CA THR A 450 14.48 1.57 25.95
C THR A 450 14.65 0.89 24.60
N ALA A 451 13.59 0.34 24.02
CA ALA A 451 13.68 -0.36 22.73
C ALA A 451 14.13 0.56 21.56
N PRO A 452 13.70 1.84 21.45
CA PRO A 452 14.22 2.76 20.44
C PRO A 452 15.71 3.09 20.65
N VAL A 453 16.10 3.40 21.90
CA VAL A 453 17.51 3.67 22.27
C VAL A 453 18.41 2.47 21.94
N LEU A 454 17.93 1.25 22.21
CA LEU A 454 18.62 0.02 21.86
C LEU A 454 18.73 -0.17 20.34
N ALA A 455 17.67 0.14 19.58
CA ALA A 455 17.71 0.08 18.13
C ALA A 455 18.79 1.00 17.56
N GLY A 456 18.88 2.24 18.06
CA GLY A 456 19.89 3.19 17.61
C GLY A 456 21.32 2.77 17.95
N LEU A 457 21.57 2.34 19.19
CA LEU A 457 22.87 1.79 19.58
C LEU A 457 23.29 0.56 18.76
N ILE A 458 22.33 -0.24 18.29
CA ILE A 458 22.59 -1.34 17.35
C ILE A 458 22.89 -0.79 15.96
N SER A 459 22.12 0.19 15.47
CA SER A 459 22.34 0.87 14.18
C SER A 459 23.76 1.46 14.09
N ASP A 460 24.16 2.25 15.09
CA ASP A 460 25.51 2.82 15.21
C ASP A 460 26.60 1.75 15.10
N PHE A 461 26.45 0.65 15.86
CA PHE A 461 27.41 -0.45 15.86
C PHE A 461 27.48 -1.17 14.49
N LEU A 462 26.34 -1.34 13.82
CA LEU A 462 26.28 -1.93 12.48
C LEU A 462 26.99 -1.04 11.45
N ALA A 463 26.74 0.27 11.46
CA ALA A 463 27.35 1.24 10.57
C ALA A 463 28.87 1.37 10.79
N ASP A 464 29.32 1.61 12.03
CA ASP A 464 30.71 1.87 12.40
C ASP A 464 31.57 0.60 12.40
N LYS A 465 31.11 -0.49 13.03
CA LYS A 465 31.95 -1.68 13.28
C LYS A 465 31.77 -2.83 12.28
N ILE A 466 30.65 -2.90 11.55
CA ILE A 466 30.42 -3.94 10.54
C ILE A 466 30.65 -3.40 9.13
N THR A 467 29.87 -2.42 8.69
CA THR A 467 30.05 -1.73 7.40
C THR A 467 29.19 -0.47 7.32
N GLY A 468 29.75 0.62 6.80
CA GLY A 468 28.99 1.83 6.48
C GLY A 468 27.89 1.62 5.43
N ARG A 469 27.79 0.44 4.79
CA ARG A 469 26.62 0.07 3.98
C ARG A 469 25.36 -0.22 4.80
N LEU A 470 25.48 -0.36 6.12
CA LEU A 470 24.36 -0.47 7.07
C LEU A 470 24.02 0.88 7.72
N ASP A 471 24.65 1.97 7.30
CA ASP A 471 24.24 3.32 7.69
C ASP A 471 23.01 3.76 6.87
N LEU A 472 21.92 4.11 7.54
CA LEU A 472 20.68 4.50 6.87
C LEU A 472 20.86 5.80 6.07
N GLY A 473 21.60 6.77 6.60
CA GLY A 473 21.81 8.04 5.93
C GLY A 473 22.61 7.88 4.64
N TRP A 474 23.68 7.08 4.67
CA TRP A 474 24.42 6.70 3.47
C TRP A 474 23.55 5.91 2.49
N GLN A 475 22.70 4.98 2.94
CA GLN A 475 21.81 4.27 2.03
C GLN A 475 20.85 5.22 1.32
N LEU A 476 20.23 6.16 2.05
CA LEU A 476 19.37 7.19 1.48
C LEU A 476 20.12 8.06 0.46
N GLN A 477 21.31 8.56 0.81
CA GLN A 477 22.19 9.30 -0.11
C GLN A 477 22.50 8.50 -1.38
N TYR A 478 22.89 7.23 -1.24
CA TYR A 478 23.21 6.35 -2.37
C TYR A 478 22.00 6.02 -3.25
N LEU A 479 20.80 5.93 -2.66
CA LEU A 479 19.57 5.60 -3.38
C LEU A 479 18.92 6.82 -4.06
N CYS A 480 19.27 8.04 -3.68
CA CYS A 480 18.87 9.29 -4.35
C CYS A 480 19.58 9.54 -5.69
N ARG A 481 20.47 8.64 -6.15
CA ARG A 481 21.27 8.81 -7.38
C ARG A 481 20.49 8.96 -8.70
N ASP A 482 19.26 8.44 -8.80
CA ASP A 482 18.44 8.50 -10.01
C ASP A 482 17.11 9.19 -9.74
N GLY A 483 17.11 10.53 -9.77
CA GLY A 483 15.92 11.33 -9.46
C GLY A 483 15.84 12.66 -10.18
N LYS A 484 15.08 12.73 -11.30
CA LYS A 484 14.55 13.99 -11.87
C LYS A 484 13.84 14.90 -10.84
N TRP A 485 13.44 14.32 -9.70
CA TRP A 485 12.86 15.00 -8.55
C TRP A 485 13.76 16.04 -7.89
N ASP A 486 15.10 15.88 -7.96
CA ASP A 486 16.02 16.71 -7.18
C ASP A 486 16.40 18.06 -7.82
N VAL A 487 15.88 18.36 -9.01
CA VAL A 487 16.17 19.64 -9.70
C VAL A 487 14.91 20.51 -9.83
N LYS A 488 13.84 20.03 -10.49
CA LYS A 488 12.64 20.85 -10.75
C LYS A 488 11.84 21.27 -9.50
N ASN A 489 12.00 20.61 -8.36
CA ASN A 489 11.36 21.01 -7.11
C ASN A 489 12.32 21.66 -6.10
N LEU A 490 13.64 21.70 -6.36
CA LEU A 490 14.61 22.13 -5.36
C LEU A 490 14.52 23.63 -5.07
N GLU A 491 14.24 24.48 -6.07
CA GLU A 491 14.05 25.92 -5.86
C GLU A 491 12.74 26.22 -5.10
N LYS A 492 11.62 25.61 -5.52
CA LYS A 492 10.34 25.68 -4.79
C LYS A 492 10.50 25.19 -3.34
N TRP A 493 11.26 24.12 -3.14
CA TRP A 493 11.59 23.57 -1.81
C TRP A 493 12.49 24.53 -1.01
N LYS A 494 13.56 25.09 -1.58
CA LYS A 494 14.47 26.07 -0.94
C LYS A 494 13.77 27.40 -0.60
N SER A 495 12.82 27.86 -1.43
CA SER A 495 12.05 29.09 -1.19
C SER A 495 11.10 29.00 0.02
N VAL A 496 10.73 27.79 0.44
CA VAL A 496 9.84 27.57 1.59
C VAL A 496 10.63 27.49 2.88
N ALA A 497 10.40 28.46 3.77
CA ALA A 497 10.99 28.53 5.11
C ALA A 497 10.92 27.18 5.85
N PRO A 498 12.02 26.64 6.42
CA PRO A 498 12.03 25.27 6.93
C PRO A 498 11.09 25.03 8.14
N VAL A 499 10.88 26.05 8.96
CA VAL A 499 10.03 26.03 10.17
C VAL A 499 9.07 27.23 10.13
N SER A 500 7.86 27.07 10.66
CA SER A 500 6.86 28.14 10.77
C SER A 500 7.05 29.02 12.02
N ASP A 501 6.31 30.13 12.06
CA ASP A 501 6.05 30.82 13.33
C ASP A 501 5.19 29.96 14.26
N GLU A 502 5.08 30.39 15.52
CA GLU A 502 4.42 29.64 16.58
C GLU A 502 2.90 29.63 16.42
N ILE A 503 2.33 28.42 16.40
CA ILE A 503 0.92 28.19 16.14
C ILE A 503 0.22 27.80 17.44
N GLY A 504 -0.62 28.71 17.95
CA GLY A 504 -1.45 28.50 19.14
C GLY A 504 -0.70 28.25 20.45
N GLY A 505 0.59 28.57 20.55
CA GLY A 505 1.42 28.27 21.74
C GLY A 505 1.73 26.77 21.94
N VAL A 506 1.49 25.94 20.92
CA VAL A 506 1.63 24.47 21.02
C VAL A 506 2.48 23.89 19.88
N PHE A 507 2.36 24.43 18.66
CA PHE A 507 2.96 23.81 17.46
C PHE A 507 3.90 24.74 16.70
N ARG A 508 4.81 24.12 15.93
CA ARG A 508 5.35 24.70 14.70
C ARG A 508 5.19 23.69 13.57
N ALA A 509 4.60 24.11 12.46
CA ALA A 509 4.60 23.33 11.23
C ALA A 509 6.02 23.36 10.64
N ILE A 510 6.61 22.18 10.45
CA ILE A 510 7.96 22.06 9.88
C ILE A 510 7.87 21.39 8.51
N LYS A 511 8.75 21.79 7.62
CA LYS A 511 8.99 21.14 6.34
C LYS A 511 9.67 19.79 6.61
N THR A 512 9.43 18.79 5.76
CA THR A 512 10.11 17.50 5.95
C THR A 512 11.63 17.65 5.74
N LEU A 513 12.39 17.13 6.70
CA LEU A 513 13.85 17.06 6.69
C LEU A 513 14.33 16.15 5.55
N ARG A 514 15.58 16.33 5.12
CA ARG A 514 16.25 15.44 4.15
C ARG A 514 17.67 15.16 4.59
N GLU A 515 18.14 13.92 4.47
CA GLU A 515 19.51 13.56 4.86
C GLU A 515 20.59 14.19 3.96
N VAL A 516 20.21 14.58 2.75
CA VAL A 516 21.09 15.14 1.71
C VAL A 516 21.16 16.66 1.70
N ASP A 517 20.47 17.35 2.62
CA ASP A 517 20.34 18.81 2.56
C ASP A 517 21.24 19.54 3.57
N ASP A 518 22.03 20.48 3.06
CA ASP A 518 23.03 21.22 3.84
C ASP A 518 22.44 22.16 4.90
N VAL A 519 21.12 22.45 4.85
CA VAL A 519 20.46 23.48 5.69
C VAL A 519 19.31 22.91 6.53
N HIS A 520 18.63 21.86 6.04
CA HIS A 520 17.47 21.25 6.70
C HIS A 520 17.56 19.71 6.73
N CYS A 521 18.73 19.21 7.14
CA CYS A 521 18.93 17.84 7.62
C CYS A 521 18.75 17.73 9.14
N PRO A 522 18.61 16.51 9.71
CA PRO A 522 18.38 16.32 11.15
C PRO A 522 19.43 17.00 12.05
N ARG A 523 20.70 16.97 11.66
CA ARG A 523 21.82 17.56 12.40
C ARG A 523 21.69 19.08 12.53
N GLU A 524 21.56 19.79 11.41
CA GLU A 524 21.44 21.25 11.42
C GLU A 524 20.10 21.70 12.00
N PHE A 525 19.04 20.90 11.85
CA PHE A 525 17.76 21.14 12.53
C PHE A 525 17.89 21.08 14.05
N VAL A 526 18.58 20.06 14.59
CA VAL A 526 18.85 19.95 16.03
C VAL A 526 19.65 21.15 16.54
N HIS A 527 20.68 21.57 15.80
CA HIS A 527 21.51 22.72 16.18
C HIS A 527 20.68 24.02 16.26
N ASN A 528 19.84 24.27 15.26
CA ASN A 528 19.08 25.51 15.14
C ASN A 528 17.77 25.55 15.96
N TRP A 529 17.11 24.40 16.18
CA TRP A 529 15.76 24.34 16.76
C TRP A 529 15.60 23.45 17.99
N GLY A 530 16.59 22.62 18.35
CA GLY A 530 16.49 21.65 19.46
C GLY A 530 16.33 22.24 20.86
N THR A 531 16.49 23.57 21.01
CA THR A 531 16.15 24.30 22.23
C THR A 531 14.63 24.50 22.37
N VAL A 532 13.92 24.75 21.27
CA VAL A 532 12.50 25.15 21.18
C VAL A 532 11.59 23.98 20.82
N ILE A 533 11.97 23.18 19.82
CA ILE A 533 11.22 22.01 19.35
C ILE A 533 11.81 20.78 20.03
N ARG A 534 10.98 20.06 20.79
CA ARG A 534 11.42 18.97 21.70
C ARG A 534 10.79 17.62 21.42
N ASP A 535 9.75 17.63 20.60
CA ASP A 535 9.05 16.46 20.08
C ASP A 535 8.63 16.77 18.63
N ILE A 536 8.80 15.84 17.70
CA ILE A 536 8.37 15.93 16.30
C ILE A 536 7.37 14.83 15.99
N ILE A 537 6.27 15.19 15.34
CA ILE A 537 5.28 14.26 14.79
C ILE A 537 5.41 14.22 13.26
N ASP A 538 5.86 13.07 12.73
CA ASP A 538 5.78 12.77 11.31
C ASP A 538 4.42 12.13 11.01
N ILE A 539 3.56 12.87 10.30
CA ILE A 539 2.23 12.39 9.93
C ILE A 539 2.19 11.65 8.58
N SER A 540 3.34 11.49 7.91
CA SER A 540 3.44 10.86 6.59
C SER A 540 3.14 9.36 6.65
N HIS A 541 2.54 8.79 5.60
CA HIS A 541 2.39 7.34 5.48
C HIS A 541 3.75 6.63 5.29
N ASP A 542 4.56 7.15 4.36
CA ASP A 542 5.84 6.57 3.95
C ASP A 542 6.93 6.73 5.02
N ASN A 543 7.96 5.88 4.98
CA ASN A 543 9.15 6.02 5.84
C ASN A 543 9.85 7.38 5.60
N PRO A 544 10.43 8.01 6.63
CA PRO A 544 11.12 9.29 6.51
C PRO A 544 12.31 9.21 5.54
N VAL A 545 12.51 10.28 4.77
CA VAL A 545 13.65 10.46 3.84
C VAL A 545 14.92 11.01 4.52
N TYR A 546 15.02 10.73 5.82
CA TYR A 546 16.07 11.15 6.74
C TYR A 546 16.11 10.17 7.92
N ASP A 547 17.20 10.10 8.67
CA ASP A 547 17.28 9.26 9.88
C ASP A 547 16.67 9.99 11.10
N PRO A 548 15.56 9.49 11.70
CA PRO A 548 15.01 10.09 12.90
C PRO A 548 15.92 9.97 14.12
N GLN A 549 16.86 9.02 14.15
CA GLN A 549 17.76 8.82 15.28
C GLN A 549 18.70 10.02 15.49
N GLY A 550 19.07 10.73 14.40
CA GLY A 550 19.81 11.99 14.47
C GLY A 550 19.08 13.09 15.25
N LEU A 551 17.74 13.09 15.25
CA LEU A 551 16.92 13.99 16.06
C LEU A 551 16.94 13.59 17.55
N GLU A 552 16.84 12.28 17.83
CA GLU A 552 16.81 11.75 19.19
C GLU A 552 18.16 11.92 19.90
N ALA A 553 19.27 11.75 19.19
CA ALA A 553 20.61 12.08 19.65
C ALA A 553 20.74 13.59 20.01
N GLY A 554 20.01 14.44 19.30
CA GLY A 554 19.86 15.87 19.58
C GLY A 554 18.91 16.22 20.74
N GLY A 555 18.29 15.24 21.38
CA GLY A 555 17.31 15.45 22.45
C GLY A 555 15.91 15.86 21.97
N ILE A 556 15.59 15.66 20.70
CA ILE A 556 14.26 15.85 20.11
C ILE A 556 13.62 14.47 19.90
N LYS A 557 12.50 14.18 20.56
CA LYS A 557 11.83 12.88 20.41
C LYS A 557 11.08 12.78 19.09
N TYR A 558 11.15 11.63 18.43
CA TYR A 558 10.43 11.39 17.18
C TYR A 558 9.17 10.53 17.40
N HIS A 559 8.04 10.95 16.82
CA HIS A 559 6.75 10.27 16.92
C HIS A 559 6.17 10.06 15.51
N LYS A 560 5.92 8.80 15.13
CA LYS A 560 5.34 8.44 13.82
C LYS A 560 3.83 8.26 13.93
N PHE A 561 3.05 9.05 13.19
CA PHE A 561 1.58 8.99 13.17
C PHE A 561 1.08 8.87 11.72
N PRO A 562 1.16 7.69 11.08
CA PRO A 562 0.95 7.56 9.65
C PRO A 562 -0.52 7.79 9.25
N THR A 563 -0.77 8.73 8.33
CA THR A 563 -2.10 9.09 7.82
C THR A 563 -2.21 8.88 6.31
N VAL A 564 -3.41 8.53 5.81
CA VAL A 564 -3.64 8.16 4.38
C VAL A 564 -3.37 9.33 3.43
N SER A 565 -2.45 9.20 2.46
CA SER A 565 -2.03 10.26 1.53
C SER A 565 -3.16 10.94 0.72
N LYS A 566 -2.97 12.23 0.39
CA LYS A 566 -3.85 13.11 -0.42
C LYS A 566 -5.30 13.38 0.06
N VAL A 567 -5.83 12.67 1.04
CA VAL A 567 -7.20 12.88 1.59
C VAL A 567 -7.15 13.62 2.96
N PRO A 568 -8.22 14.34 3.37
CA PRO A 568 -8.39 14.84 4.74
C PRO A 568 -8.49 13.70 5.77
N PRO A 569 -7.73 13.76 6.89
CA PRO A 569 -7.80 12.79 7.97
C PRO A 569 -9.21 12.51 8.46
N SER A 570 -9.50 11.23 8.68
CA SER A 570 -10.74 10.76 9.31
C SER A 570 -10.87 11.23 10.76
N ASP A 571 -12.08 11.26 11.30
CA ASP A 571 -12.31 11.75 12.67
C ASP A 571 -11.63 10.86 13.73
N VAL A 572 -11.40 9.59 13.39
CA VAL A 572 -10.59 8.64 14.18
C VAL A 572 -9.10 9.04 14.16
N GLU A 573 -8.55 9.43 13.01
CA GLU A 573 -7.18 9.97 12.91
C GLU A 573 -7.05 11.33 13.61
N VAL A 574 -8.05 12.22 13.51
CA VAL A 574 -8.09 13.49 14.24
C VAL A 574 -8.04 13.26 15.74
N LYS A 575 -8.92 12.38 16.26
CA LYS A 575 -8.94 12.02 17.68
C LYS A 575 -7.61 11.41 18.13
N GLY A 576 -7.06 10.46 17.37
CA GLY A 576 -5.76 9.84 17.68
C GLY A 576 -4.60 10.84 17.69
N PHE A 577 -4.62 11.84 16.80
CA PHE A 577 -3.64 12.93 16.79
C PHE A 577 -3.77 13.83 18.03
N ILE A 578 -4.99 14.21 18.42
CA ILE A 578 -5.24 15.02 19.62
C ILE A 578 -4.80 14.28 20.89
N GLU A 579 -5.14 12.99 21.03
CA GLU A 579 -4.70 12.14 22.15
C GLU A 579 -3.16 12.01 22.21
N LEU A 580 -2.50 11.89 21.05
CA LEU A 580 -1.03 11.88 20.96
C LEU A 580 -0.41 13.20 21.41
N VAL A 581 -0.94 14.35 20.94
CA VAL A 581 -0.42 15.66 21.34
C VAL A 581 -0.64 15.92 22.83
N ASP A 582 -1.81 15.60 23.38
CA ASP A 582 -2.09 15.75 24.81
C ASP A 582 -1.11 14.93 25.67
N LYS A 583 -0.84 13.67 25.27
CA LYS A 583 0.18 12.80 25.90
C LYS A 583 1.60 13.38 25.77
N ILE A 584 1.95 14.00 24.64
CA ILE A 584 3.25 14.66 24.46
C ILE A 584 3.37 15.87 25.40
N ARG A 585 2.33 16.71 25.52
CA ARG A 585 2.32 17.89 26.41
C ARG A 585 2.43 17.49 27.88
N GLU A 586 1.76 16.42 28.31
CA GLU A 586 1.94 15.86 29.65
C GLU A 586 3.37 15.30 29.84
N SER A 587 3.93 14.63 28.81
CA SER A 587 5.33 14.18 28.82
C SER A 587 6.34 15.34 28.84
N GLN A 588 6.02 16.52 28.29
CA GLN A 588 6.88 17.72 28.35
C GLN A 588 6.86 18.33 29.77
N LYS A 589 5.68 18.46 30.39
CA LYS A 589 5.54 18.93 31.79
C LYS A 589 6.32 18.04 32.76
N THR A 590 6.15 16.73 32.66
CA THR A 590 6.85 15.75 33.53
C THR A 590 8.36 15.69 33.30
N ARG A 591 8.84 16.02 32.10
CA ARG A 591 10.28 16.18 31.78
C ARG A 591 10.86 17.54 32.24
N ASN A 592 10.04 18.44 32.78
CA ASN A 592 10.42 19.80 33.17
C ASN A 592 11.09 20.59 32.03
N VAL A 593 10.62 20.38 30.80
CA VAL A 593 11.06 21.10 29.60
C VAL A 593 10.46 22.51 29.66
N GLY A 594 11.30 23.54 29.60
CA GLY A 594 10.90 24.93 29.93
C GLY A 594 9.68 25.45 29.16
N ASP A 595 8.97 26.41 29.76
CA ASP A 595 7.59 26.82 29.43
C ASP A 595 7.33 27.25 27.96
N GLY A 596 8.37 27.51 27.16
CA GLY A 596 8.29 27.83 25.73
C GLY A 596 8.47 26.64 24.77
N ALA A 597 8.49 25.39 25.25
CA ALA A 597 8.68 24.22 24.38
C ALA A 597 7.43 23.88 23.54
N VAL A 598 7.63 23.60 22.25
CA VAL A 598 6.56 23.31 21.27
C VAL A 598 6.78 21.99 20.53
N VAL A 599 5.74 21.52 19.84
CA VAL A 599 5.73 20.29 19.04
C VAL A 599 5.89 20.61 17.56
N GLY A 600 6.88 20.00 16.90
CA GLY A 600 7.06 20.08 15.45
C GLY A 600 6.13 19.09 14.73
N VAL A 601 5.53 19.47 13.60
CA VAL A 601 4.68 18.56 12.80
C VAL A 601 5.00 18.69 11.31
N HIS A 602 5.23 17.58 10.60
CA HIS A 602 5.51 17.58 9.15
C HIS A 602 4.87 16.41 8.39
N CYS A 603 4.77 16.58 7.07
CA CYS A 603 4.31 15.58 6.13
C CYS A 603 5.14 15.64 4.83
N HIS A 604 5.50 14.49 4.25
CA HIS A 604 6.13 14.41 2.92
C HIS A 604 5.31 15.15 1.84
N TYR A 605 3.98 15.17 1.98
CA TYR A 605 3.04 15.74 1.01
C TYR A 605 2.63 17.20 1.32
N GLY A 606 3.39 17.90 2.17
CA GLY A 606 3.22 19.34 2.42
C GLY A 606 2.16 19.71 3.47
N PHE A 607 1.81 21.01 3.53
CA PHE A 607 1.17 21.61 4.70
C PHE A 607 -0.35 21.45 4.81
N ASN A 608 -1.05 20.97 3.78
CA ASN A 608 -2.51 20.85 3.82
C ASN A 608 -2.99 19.98 5.00
N ARG A 609 -2.38 18.80 5.18
CA ARG A 609 -2.73 17.90 6.29
C ARG A 609 -2.17 18.34 7.64
N THR A 610 -0.94 18.85 7.65
CA THR A 610 -0.33 19.42 8.85
C THR A 610 -1.20 20.55 9.40
N GLY A 611 -1.67 21.44 8.52
CA GLY A 611 -2.64 22.48 8.84
C GLY A 611 -3.96 21.91 9.33
N PHE A 612 -4.56 20.95 8.63
CA PHE A 612 -5.83 20.34 9.04
C PHE A 612 -5.81 19.77 10.46
N LEU A 613 -4.80 18.95 10.80
CA LEU A 613 -4.68 18.35 12.13
C LEU A 613 -4.38 19.39 13.21
N ILE A 614 -3.54 20.39 12.91
CA ILE A 614 -3.27 21.50 13.83
C ILE A 614 -4.53 22.34 14.05
N VAL A 615 -5.28 22.70 13.00
CA VAL A 615 -6.54 23.45 13.10
C VAL A 615 -7.58 22.69 13.92
N CYS A 616 -7.77 21.38 13.69
CA CYS A 616 -8.64 20.56 14.54
C CYS A 616 -8.25 20.65 16.03
N TYR A 617 -6.94 20.57 16.35
CA TYR A 617 -6.47 20.74 17.73
C TYR A 617 -6.75 22.15 18.28
N LEU A 618 -6.49 23.21 17.50
CA LEU A 618 -6.76 24.59 17.93
C LEU A 618 -8.25 24.82 18.23
N VAL A 619 -9.14 24.21 17.45
CA VAL A 619 -10.59 24.27 17.69
C VAL A 619 -10.97 23.48 18.95
N GLU A 620 -10.55 22.22 19.05
CA GLU A 620 -11.00 21.30 20.13
C GLU A 620 -10.30 21.50 21.49
N ARG A 621 -9.12 22.11 21.52
CA ARG A 621 -8.31 22.29 22.74
C ARG A 621 -7.95 23.74 23.06
N CYS A 622 -7.81 24.61 22.05
CA CYS A 622 -7.43 26.00 22.25
C CYS A 622 -8.62 26.99 22.14
N GLY A 623 -9.84 26.49 21.86
CA GLY A 623 -11.07 27.30 21.85
C GLY A 623 -11.20 28.24 20.64
N PHE A 624 -10.46 28.01 19.57
CA PHE A 624 -10.59 28.80 18.34
C PHE A 624 -11.88 28.40 17.60
N THR A 625 -12.54 29.35 16.94
CA THR A 625 -13.52 29.01 15.89
C THR A 625 -12.77 28.43 14.66
N PRO A 626 -13.38 27.55 13.84
CA PRO A 626 -12.69 26.95 12.70
C PRO A 626 -12.07 27.98 11.73
N ILE A 627 -12.80 29.05 11.41
CA ILE A 627 -12.32 30.13 10.53
C ILE A 627 -11.08 30.81 11.14
N ALA A 628 -11.18 31.29 12.39
CA ALA A 628 -10.05 31.91 13.09
C ALA A 628 -8.83 30.99 13.23
N ALA A 629 -9.03 29.67 13.37
CA ALA A 629 -7.93 28.71 13.42
C ALA A 629 -7.25 28.51 12.05
N ILE A 630 -8.02 28.49 10.95
CA ILE A 630 -7.49 28.45 9.58
C ILE A 630 -6.69 29.73 9.27
N GLU A 631 -7.23 30.90 9.61
CA GLU A 631 -6.57 32.20 9.44
C GLU A 631 -5.29 32.30 10.29
N HIS A 632 -5.34 31.89 11.56
CA HIS A 632 -4.17 31.87 12.44
C HIS A 632 -3.07 30.93 11.89
N PHE A 633 -3.44 29.74 11.39
CA PHE A 633 -2.49 28.84 10.74
C PHE A 633 -1.88 29.47 9.49
N ALA A 634 -2.68 30.08 8.61
CA ALA A 634 -2.21 30.74 7.39
C ALA A 634 -1.30 31.96 7.67
N LYS A 635 -1.55 32.67 8.77
CA LYS A 635 -0.70 33.79 9.23
C LYS A 635 0.66 33.30 9.72
N CYS A 636 0.70 32.24 10.53
CA CYS A 636 1.96 31.68 11.07
C CYS A 636 2.73 30.84 10.03
N ARG A 637 2.05 30.35 8.99
CA ARG A 637 2.64 29.59 7.89
C ARG A 637 2.10 30.10 6.55
N PRO A 638 2.84 30.99 5.85
CA PRO A 638 2.44 31.52 4.56
C PRO A 638 2.01 30.44 3.56
N HIS A 639 1.00 30.77 2.76
CA HIS A 639 0.18 29.87 1.91
C HIS A 639 -0.78 28.92 2.67
N GLY A 640 -0.64 28.71 3.97
CA GLY A 640 -1.60 28.00 4.82
C GLY A 640 -2.00 26.61 4.33
N ILE A 641 -3.28 26.27 4.54
CA ILE A 641 -3.95 25.17 3.83
C ILE A 641 -4.33 25.70 2.45
N LYS A 642 -3.91 25.02 1.38
CA LYS A 642 -4.21 25.40 -0.01
C LYS A 642 -5.51 24.78 -0.52
N HIS A 643 -5.64 23.47 -0.43
CA HIS A 643 -6.77 22.74 -1.03
C HIS A 643 -8.09 23.02 -0.30
N ALA A 644 -9.13 23.36 -1.08
CA ALA A 644 -10.48 23.66 -0.58
C ALA A 644 -11.03 22.52 0.29
N HIS A 645 -11.04 21.28 -0.21
CA HIS A 645 -11.60 20.11 0.49
C HIS A 645 -11.02 19.83 1.91
N PHE A 646 -9.84 20.37 2.26
CA PHE A 646 -9.36 20.37 3.64
C PHE A 646 -9.98 21.50 4.48
N LYS A 647 -10.16 22.71 3.93
CA LYS A 647 -10.87 23.83 4.57
C LYS A 647 -12.36 23.53 4.75
N ASP A 648 -13.00 23.01 3.71
CA ASP A 648 -14.45 22.79 3.69
C ASP A 648 -14.85 21.82 4.81
N ARG A 649 -14.09 20.72 4.96
CA ARG A 649 -14.24 19.77 6.06
C ARG A 649 -13.97 20.35 7.46
N LEU A 650 -13.18 21.41 7.58
CA LEU A 650 -12.99 22.14 8.85
C LEU A 650 -14.15 23.10 9.15
N CYS A 651 -14.84 23.59 8.11
CA CYS A 651 -15.88 24.62 8.20
C CYS A 651 -17.32 24.08 8.27
N VAL A 652 -17.55 22.76 8.17
CA VAL A 652 -18.90 22.17 8.29
C VAL A 652 -19.51 22.49 9.67
N PRO A 653 -20.72 23.09 9.77
CA PRO A 653 -21.28 23.57 11.04
C PRO A 653 -21.64 22.48 12.07
N GLU A 654 -21.77 21.21 11.68
CA GLU A 654 -22.16 20.12 12.57
C GLU A 654 -20.99 19.51 13.35
N ARG A 655 -20.41 20.29 14.27
CA ARG A 655 -19.62 19.76 15.38
C ARG A 655 -20.35 19.94 16.70
N THR A 656 -21.29 19.04 16.96
CA THR A 656 -21.96 18.91 18.27
C THR A 656 -20.91 18.73 19.38
N PRO A 657 -20.98 19.46 20.51
CA PRO A 657 -20.02 19.29 21.60
C PRO A 657 -20.08 17.87 22.19
N LEU A 658 -19.03 17.08 21.97
CA LEU A 658 -18.94 15.68 22.41
C LEU A 658 -18.64 15.55 23.91
N LEU A 659 -19.59 15.97 24.75
CA LEU A 659 -19.65 15.68 26.18
C LEU A 659 -21.05 15.24 26.61
N ALA A 660 -21.36 13.97 26.32
CA ALA A 660 -22.42 13.23 26.98
C ALA A 660 -22.03 11.74 27.04
N ASP A 661 -21.70 11.25 28.23
CA ASP A 661 -21.48 9.82 28.47
C ASP A 661 -22.78 9.04 28.24
N ALA A 662 -22.73 8.05 27.36
CA ALA A 662 -23.76 7.02 27.22
C ALA A 662 -23.12 5.63 27.28
N PRO A 663 -23.63 4.70 28.12
CA PRO A 663 -22.93 3.45 28.41
C PRO A 663 -23.00 2.45 27.24
N ARG A 664 -21.89 1.74 27.01
CA ARG A 664 -21.81 0.64 26.05
C ARG A 664 -22.81 -0.48 26.41
N ARG A 665 -23.73 -0.79 25.49
CA ARG A 665 -24.54 -2.03 25.55
C ARG A 665 -23.69 -3.21 25.11
N ASP A 666 -23.80 -4.32 25.84
CA ASP A 666 -23.07 -5.57 25.60
C ASP A 666 -23.71 -6.33 24.44
N SER A 667 -22.93 -6.72 23.42
CA SER A 667 -23.40 -7.47 22.25
C SER A 667 -23.55 -8.97 22.56
N ARG A 668 -24.45 -9.31 23.48
CA ARG A 668 -24.71 -10.68 23.96
C ARG A 668 -26.18 -11.08 24.13
N GLU A 669 -27.11 -10.20 23.75
CA GLU A 669 -28.55 -10.51 23.76
C GLU A 669 -29.11 -10.86 22.36
N SER A 670 -28.40 -10.57 21.26
CA SER A 670 -28.77 -10.99 19.90
C SER A 670 -28.75 -12.51 19.73
N ASP A 671 -27.75 -13.17 20.31
CA ASP A 671 -27.44 -14.57 19.99
C ASP A 671 -28.37 -15.54 20.74
N ARG A 672 -29.04 -15.08 21.79
CA ARG A 672 -30.00 -15.89 22.58
C ARG A 672 -31.41 -15.90 22.00
N ALA A 673 -31.80 -14.86 21.27
CA ALA A 673 -33.08 -14.84 20.57
C ALA A 673 -33.12 -15.86 19.42
N ALA A 674 -31.98 -16.06 18.74
CA ALA A 674 -31.84 -17.05 17.66
C ALA A 674 -31.85 -18.51 18.16
N GLU A 675 -31.40 -18.79 19.39
CA GLU A 675 -31.40 -20.15 19.96
C GLU A 675 -32.77 -20.59 20.51
N GLU A 676 -33.66 -19.65 20.90
CA GLU A 676 -35.00 -19.98 21.41
C GLU A 676 -36.03 -20.25 20.30
N GLU A 677 -35.83 -19.72 19.09
CA GLU A 677 -36.75 -19.91 17.96
C GLU A 677 -36.62 -21.33 17.34
N ASP A 678 -35.39 -21.85 17.25
CA ASP A 678 -35.09 -23.18 16.70
C ASP A 678 -35.60 -24.32 17.61
N ALA A 679 -35.68 -24.07 18.92
CA ALA A 679 -36.15 -25.02 19.92
C ALA A 679 -37.68 -25.27 19.88
N ALA A 680 -38.46 -24.37 19.28
CA ALA A 680 -39.92 -24.47 19.20
C ALA A 680 -40.42 -25.38 18.05
N ILE A 681 -39.57 -25.64 17.05
CA ILE A 681 -39.98 -26.25 15.76
C ILE A 681 -40.03 -27.79 15.84
N HIS A 682 -39.26 -28.43 16.73
CA HIS A 682 -39.06 -29.89 16.74
C HIS A 682 -39.68 -30.60 17.95
N ASN A 683 -41.01 -30.48 18.05
CA ASN A 683 -41.86 -31.08 19.09
C ASN A 683 -41.86 -32.63 19.08
N THR A 684 -40.85 -33.27 19.71
CA THR A 684 -40.81 -34.73 19.93
C THR A 684 -40.26 -35.13 21.30
N ALA A 685 -40.92 -36.09 21.94
CA ALA A 685 -40.57 -36.57 23.28
C ALA A 685 -39.43 -37.63 23.26
N LEU A 686 -38.63 -37.64 24.33
CA LEU A 686 -37.51 -38.55 24.55
C LEU A 686 -37.92 -40.04 24.67
N PRO A 687 -37.18 -40.96 24.05
CA PRO A 687 -36.99 -42.31 24.57
C PRO A 687 -35.53 -42.62 24.93
N SER A 688 -35.34 -43.77 25.60
CA SER A 688 -34.22 -44.04 26.51
C SER A 688 -32.93 -44.57 25.87
N ARG A 689 -31.88 -44.64 26.70
CA ARG A 689 -30.51 -45.14 26.43
C ARG A 689 -30.45 -46.50 25.69
N ALA A 690 -30.54 -46.49 24.36
CA ALA A 690 -30.26 -47.66 23.51
C ALA A 690 -29.80 -47.36 22.05
N SER A 691 -29.53 -46.12 21.63
CA SER A 691 -29.27 -45.79 20.20
C SER A 691 -27.80 -45.77 19.75
N ARG A 692 -26.82 -45.60 20.66
CA ARG A 692 -25.41 -45.33 20.28
C ARG A 692 -24.74 -46.39 19.40
N THR A 693 -25.16 -47.65 19.45
CA THR A 693 -24.63 -48.71 18.57
C THR A 693 -25.24 -48.66 17.17
N ARG A 694 -26.50 -48.23 17.03
CA ARG A 694 -27.20 -48.09 15.75
C ARG A 694 -26.69 -46.87 14.95
N GLU A 695 -26.39 -45.77 15.63
CA GLU A 695 -25.77 -44.58 15.00
C GLU A 695 -24.36 -44.89 14.47
N ILE A 696 -23.52 -45.60 15.24
CA ILE A 696 -22.18 -46.02 14.78
C ILE A 696 -22.29 -46.98 13.58
N ALA A 697 -23.25 -47.91 13.60
CA ALA A 697 -23.49 -48.82 12.48
C ALA A 697 -23.98 -48.07 11.22
N LEU A 698 -24.88 -47.09 11.36
CA LEU A 698 -25.35 -46.24 10.26
C LEU A 698 -24.24 -45.34 9.71
N PHE A 699 -23.39 -44.77 10.58
CA PHE A 699 -22.25 -43.96 10.16
C PHE A 699 -21.22 -44.79 9.39
N ALA A 700 -20.90 -46.00 9.87
CA ALA A 700 -20.03 -46.94 9.15
C ALA A 700 -20.64 -47.37 7.81
N TRP A 701 -21.95 -47.62 7.75
CA TRP A 701 -22.65 -47.94 6.49
C TRP A 701 -22.65 -46.76 5.51
N ALA A 702 -22.90 -45.54 5.97
CA ALA A 702 -22.85 -44.34 5.14
C ALA A 702 -21.43 -44.09 4.60
N LEU A 703 -20.40 -44.32 5.42
CA LEU A 703 -19.01 -44.16 5.02
C LEU A 703 -18.57 -45.24 4.01
N LEU A 704 -19.01 -46.49 4.18
CA LEU A 704 -18.82 -47.57 3.20
C LEU A 704 -19.60 -47.33 1.90
N ALA A 705 -20.83 -46.84 1.98
CA ALA A 705 -21.63 -46.48 0.80
C ALA A 705 -21.01 -45.31 0.03
N THR A 706 -20.50 -44.29 0.73
CA THR A 706 -19.78 -43.16 0.14
C THR A 706 -18.49 -43.62 -0.52
N ALA A 707 -17.71 -44.49 0.14
CA ALA A 707 -16.52 -45.11 -0.45
C ALA A 707 -16.87 -45.96 -1.69
N ALA A 708 -17.97 -46.72 -1.67
CA ALA A 708 -18.43 -47.50 -2.81
C ALA A 708 -18.88 -46.61 -3.98
N VAL A 709 -19.56 -45.49 -3.71
CA VAL A 709 -19.94 -44.50 -4.74
C VAL A 709 -18.70 -43.81 -5.32
N ILE A 710 -17.70 -43.47 -4.50
CA ILE A 710 -16.42 -42.91 -4.97
C ILE A 710 -15.65 -43.94 -5.81
N VAL A 711 -15.56 -45.20 -5.38
CA VAL A 711 -14.92 -46.27 -6.17
C VAL A 711 -15.68 -46.54 -7.46
N LEU A 712 -17.02 -46.54 -7.44
CA LEU A 712 -17.83 -46.70 -8.65
C LEU A 712 -17.66 -45.51 -9.61
N ALA A 713 -17.63 -44.28 -9.08
CA ALA A 713 -17.33 -43.08 -9.87
C ALA A 713 -15.93 -43.17 -10.49
N VAL A 714 -14.90 -43.54 -9.71
CA VAL A 714 -13.53 -43.73 -10.20
C VAL A 714 -13.45 -44.85 -11.24
N VAL A 715 -14.15 -45.98 -11.07
CA VAL A 715 -14.16 -47.10 -12.04
C VAL A 715 -14.92 -46.72 -13.32
N VAL A 716 -16.05 -46.02 -13.23
CA VAL A 716 -16.81 -45.51 -14.38
C VAL A 716 -16.02 -44.42 -15.13
N GLN A 717 -15.29 -43.59 -14.40
CA GLN A 717 -14.42 -42.56 -14.97
C GLN A 717 -13.18 -43.20 -15.62
N HIS A 718 -12.56 -44.19 -14.99
CA HIS A 718 -11.43 -44.94 -15.55
C HIS A 718 -11.83 -45.74 -16.81
N GLY A 719 -12.99 -46.41 -16.79
CA GLY A 719 -13.57 -47.10 -17.96
C GLY A 719 -14.01 -46.18 -19.10
N ARG A 720 -14.24 -44.89 -18.82
CA ARG A 720 -14.44 -43.84 -19.84
C ARG A 720 -13.14 -43.19 -20.32
N THR A 721 -12.04 -43.36 -19.60
CA THR A 721 -10.73 -42.75 -19.93
C THR A 721 -9.86 -43.67 -20.82
N THR A 722 -10.18 -44.96 -20.92
CA THR A 722 -9.41 -45.92 -21.73
C THR A 722 -9.72 -45.94 -23.23
N THR A 723 -10.59 -45.06 -23.75
CA THR A 723 -10.92 -44.97 -25.18
C THR A 723 -11.00 -43.54 -25.74
N ARG A 724 -9.95 -42.72 -25.57
CA ARG A 724 -9.53 -41.68 -26.54
C ARG A 724 -8.09 -41.18 -26.24
N PRO A 725 -7.37 -40.59 -27.22
CA PRO A 725 -5.90 -40.54 -27.21
C PRO A 725 -5.31 -39.43 -26.33
N SER A 726 -4.06 -39.63 -25.96
CA SER A 726 -3.23 -38.81 -25.08
C SER A 726 -2.90 -37.41 -25.62
N TYR A 727 -3.03 -36.39 -24.75
CA TYR A 727 -2.36 -35.09 -24.91
C TYR A 727 -0.93 -35.13 -24.32
N PRO A 728 0.07 -34.49 -24.96
CA PRO A 728 1.45 -34.43 -24.47
C PRO A 728 1.73 -33.24 -23.54
N ALA A 729 2.94 -33.23 -22.97
CA ALA A 729 3.50 -32.20 -22.08
C ALA A 729 3.74 -30.83 -22.77
N PRO A 730 4.09 -29.75 -22.03
CA PRO A 730 4.18 -28.40 -22.59
C PRO A 730 5.24 -28.29 -23.70
N VAL A 731 4.84 -27.74 -24.85
CA VAL A 731 5.71 -27.58 -26.02
C VAL A 731 6.07 -26.11 -26.21
N SER A 732 7.33 -25.87 -26.61
CA SER A 732 7.85 -24.62 -27.19
C SER A 732 6.92 -24.07 -28.31
N PRO A 733 6.99 -22.76 -28.64
CA PRO A 733 6.01 -22.13 -29.55
C PRO A 733 5.95 -22.84 -30.91
N PRO A 734 4.77 -23.30 -31.36
CA PRO A 734 4.66 -24.04 -32.61
C PRO A 734 4.73 -23.08 -33.82
N GLN A 735 5.75 -23.26 -34.64
CA GLN A 735 5.70 -22.78 -36.02
C GLN A 735 4.66 -23.58 -36.81
N THR A 736 3.88 -22.87 -37.62
CA THR A 736 3.08 -23.40 -38.74
C THR A 736 2.09 -24.53 -38.43
N ALA A 737 0.90 -24.16 -37.96
CA ALA A 737 -0.32 -24.78 -38.43
C ALA A 737 -1.18 -23.71 -39.09
N ALA A 738 -1.21 -23.70 -40.43
CA ALA A 738 -2.09 -22.81 -41.18
C ALA A 738 -3.54 -23.25 -40.99
N SER A 739 -4.19 -22.72 -39.95
CA SER A 739 -5.62 -22.46 -40.01
C SER A 739 -5.88 -21.76 -41.36
N LYS A 740 -6.79 -22.30 -42.16
CA LYS A 740 -7.32 -21.57 -43.32
C LYS A 740 -8.19 -20.44 -42.77
N LYS A 741 -7.54 -19.33 -42.40
CA LYS A 741 -8.18 -18.03 -42.21
C LYS A 741 -9.10 -17.78 -43.40
N PRO A 742 -10.37 -17.36 -43.21
CA PRO A 742 -11.13 -16.83 -44.33
C PRO A 742 -10.41 -15.56 -44.81
N PRO A 743 -9.96 -15.50 -46.08
CA PRO A 743 -9.44 -14.26 -46.64
C PRO A 743 -10.63 -13.40 -47.06
N GLY A 744 -10.90 -12.32 -46.33
CA GLY A 744 -12.09 -11.51 -46.57
C GLY A 744 -12.08 -10.15 -45.89
N LYS A 745 -12.92 -9.26 -46.44
CA LYS A 745 -13.35 -8.00 -45.83
C LYS A 745 -14.03 -8.31 -44.49
N ARG A 746 -13.73 -7.54 -43.43
CA ARG A 746 -14.31 -7.71 -42.09
C ARG A 746 -14.64 -6.38 -41.42
N ASN A 747 -15.61 -6.39 -40.51
CA ASN A 747 -16.04 -5.26 -39.68
C ASN A 747 -15.77 -5.54 -38.20
N LEU A 748 -15.31 -4.55 -37.43
CA LEU A 748 -15.16 -4.66 -35.97
C LEU A 748 -15.88 -3.49 -35.30
N VAL A 749 -16.85 -3.81 -34.44
CA VAL A 749 -17.46 -2.83 -33.53
C VAL A 749 -16.95 -3.10 -32.13
N PHE A 750 -16.38 -2.07 -31.51
CA PHE A 750 -15.99 -2.09 -30.10
C PHE A 750 -16.91 -1.15 -29.34
N MET A 751 -17.65 -1.66 -28.35
CA MET A 751 -18.52 -0.83 -27.52
C MET A 751 -17.96 -0.68 -26.11
N VAL A 752 -17.82 0.57 -25.65
CA VAL A 752 -17.44 0.88 -24.28
C VAL A 752 -18.68 1.34 -23.51
N SER A 753 -18.85 0.87 -22.28
CA SER A 753 -19.89 1.34 -21.37
C SER A 753 -19.24 1.92 -20.13
N ASP A 754 -18.76 3.18 -20.21
CA ASP A 754 -17.96 3.80 -19.14
C ASP A 754 -18.66 3.65 -17.77
N GLY A 755 -17.89 3.29 -16.75
CA GLY A 755 -18.39 3.07 -15.39
C GLY A 755 -19.38 1.90 -15.19
N MET A 756 -19.70 1.09 -16.21
CA MET A 756 -20.72 0.03 -16.11
C MET A 756 -20.21 -1.25 -15.44
N GLY A 757 -20.38 -1.33 -14.12
CA GLY A 757 -20.14 -2.55 -13.36
C GLY A 757 -21.25 -3.61 -13.45
N PRO A 758 -21.01 -4.83 -12.93
CA PRO A 758 -22.02 -5.90 -12.85
C PRO A 758 -23.26 -5.54 -12.01
N ALA A 759 -23.13 -4.59 -11.08
CA ALA A 759 -24.23 -4.06 -10.29
C ALA A 759 -25.21 -3.24 -11.14
N SER A 760 -24.73 -2.38 -12.05
CA SER A 760 -25.56 -1.53 -12.92
C SER A 760 -26.44 -2.37 -13.87
N LEU A 761 -25.89 -3.48 -14.38
CA LEU A 761 -26.66 -4.48 -15.14
C LEU A 761 -27.77 -5.12 -14.30
N SER A 762 -27.47 -5.49 -13.05
CA SER A 762 -28.42 -6.12 -12.14
C SER A 762 -29.54 -5.16 -11.73
N LEU A 763 -29.20 -3.89 -11.46
CA LEU A 763 -30.14 -2.81 -11.15
C LEU A 763 -31.13 -2.64 -12.31
N THR A 764 -30.59 -2.49 -13.52
CA THR A 764 -31.39 -2.25 -14.73
C THR A 764 -32.27 -3.45 -15.08
N ARG A 765 -31.78 -4.68 -14.90
CA ARG A 765 -32.56 -5.90 -15.15
C ARG A 765 -33.82 -5.97 -14.29
N SER A 766 -33.72 -5.87 -12.95
CA SER A 766 -34.92 -5.96 -12.12
C SER A 766 -35.78 -4.69 -12.15
N PHE A 767 -35.19 -3.53 -12.44
CA PHE A 767 -35.96 -2.32 -12.77
C PHE A 767 -36.89 -2.55 -13.97
N ARG A 768 -36.33 -3.02 -15.09
CA ARG A 768 -37.08 -3.31 -16.31
C ARG A 768 -38.14 -4.39 -16.07
N GLN A 769 -37.78 -5.49 -15.40
CA GLN A 769 -38.73 -6.56 -15.07
C GLN A 769 -39.96 -6.05 -14.30
N VAL A 770 -39.75 -5.20 -13.28
CA VAL A 770 -40.84 -4.68 -12.44
C VAL A 770 -41.65 -3.59 -13.15
N THR A 771 -41.02 -2.73 -13.96
CA THR A 771 -41.70 -1.62 -14.65
C THR A 771 -42.48 -2.05 -15.88
N GLU A 772 -41.99 -3.03 -16.64
CA GLU A 772 -42.66 -3.60 -17.82
C GLU A 772 -43.57 -4.81 -17.46
N GLY A 773 -43.57 -5.27 -16.20
CA GLY A 773 -44.39 -6.41 -15.76
C GLY A 773 -43.94 -7.77 -16.33
N LEU A 774 -42.63 -7.92 -16.57
CA LEU A 774 -42.05 -9.09 -17.23
C LEU A 774 -41.83 -10.26 -16.26
N PRO A 775 -41.70 -11.50 -16.78
CA PRO A 775 -41.31 -12.65 -15.95
C PRO A 775 -39.94 -12.45 -15.28
N VAL A 776 -39.76 -13.04 -14.10
CA VAL A 776 -38.49 -13.04 -13.34
C VAL A 776 -37.29 -13.59 -14.14
N GLY A 777 -37.56 -14.44 -15.14
CA GLY A 777 -36.56 -14.99 -16.05
C GLY A 777 -36.26 -14.14 -17.29
N ASP A 778 -36.91 -12.98 -17.48
CA ASP A 778 -36.55 -12.07 -18.56
C ASP A 778 -35.18 -11.43 -18.31
N THR A 779 -34.41 -11.24 -19.36
CA THR A 779 -33.02 -10.77 -19.31
C THR A 779 -32.75 -9.75 -20.40
N LEU A 780 -31.80 -8.85 -20.13
CA LEU A 780 -31.32 -7.86 -21.09
C LEU A 780 -30.66 -8.54 -22.29
N THR A 781 -30.40 -7.80 -23.37
CA THR A 781 -29.68 -8.34 -24.53
C THR A 781 -28.23 -8.65 -24.17
N LEU A 782 -27.59 -7.79 -23.39
CA LEU A 782 -26.26 -7.95 -22.81
C LEU A 782 -26.12 -9.27 -22.03
N ASP A 783 -27.11 -9.62 -21.20
CA ASP A 783 -27.11 -10.87 -20.41
C ASP A 783 -26.94 -12.13 -21.27
N LYS A 784 -27.51 -12.13 -22.48
CA LYS A 784 -27.47 -13.26 -23.43
C LYS A 784 -26.13 -13.38 -24.15
N HIS A 785 -25.30 -12.34 -24.07
CA HIS A 785 -24.02 -12.20 -24.76
C HIS A 785 -22.84 -12.06 -23.79
N PHE A 786 -23.05 -12.33 -22.50
CA PHE A 786 -22.00 -12.35 -21.49
C PHE A 786 -20.92 -13.37 -21.83
N TRP A 787 -19.68 -12.89 -21.91
CA TRP A 787 -18.53 -13.63 -22.43
C TRP A 787 -17.43 -13.83 -21.38
N GLY A 788 -17.30 -12.89 -20.44
CA GLY A 788 -16.23 -12.90 -19.45
C GLY A 788 -16.26 -11.68 -18.54
N SER A 789 -15.15 -11.46 -17.84
CA SER A 789 -14.89 -10.25 -17.06
C SER A 789 -13.50 -9.70 -17.36
N SER A 790 -13.35 -8.38 -17.24
CA SER A 790 -12.12 -7.64 -17.52
C SER A 790 -11.61 -7.00 -16.24
N ARG A 791 -10.31 -7.16 -15.98
CA ARG A 791 -9.58 -6.45 -14.92
C ARG A 791 -9.14 -5.10 -15.44
N THR A 792 -9.28 -4.07 -14.61
CA THR A 792 -9.30 -2.68 -15.09
C THR A 792 -8.10 -1.83 -14.66
N ARG A 793 -7.46 -2.17 -13.52
CA ARG A 793 -6.35 -1.42 -12.89
C ARG A 793 -5.36 -0.74 -13.84
N SER A 794 -4.91 0.46 -13.52
CA SER A 794 -3.86 1.13 -14.29
C SER A 794 -2.45 0.70 -13.85
N SER A 795 -1.42 1.36 -14.40
CA SER A 795 -0.04 1.25 -13.94
C SER A 795 0.25 2.11 -12.69
N SER A 796 -0.53 3.18 -12.47
CA SER A 796 -0.33 4.15 -11.39
C SER A 796 -1.30 3.97 -10.20
N SER A 797 -2.36 3.18 -10.37
CA SER A 797 -3.43 2.98 -9.38
C SER A 797 -4.07 1.59 -9.53
N PHE A 798 -4.63 1.06 -8.45
CA PHE A 798 -5.49 -0.12 -8.49
C PHE A 798 -6.90 0.19 -9.04
N VAL A 799 -7.31 1.46 -8.99
CA VAL A 799 -8.53 1.99 -9.61
C VAL A 799 -8.11 2.83 -10.82
N THR A 800 -8.51 2.40 -12.02
CA THR A 800 -8.23 3.13 -13.26
C THR A 800 -9.19 4.30 -13.43
N ASP A 801 -8.85 5.25 -14.30
CA ASP A 801 -9.80 6.15 -14.96
C ASP A 801 -10.02 5.72 -16.42
N SER A 802 -11.00 6.34 -17.08
CA SER A 802 -11.33 6.09 -18.49
C SER A 802 -10.11 6.23 -19.40
N ALA A 803 -9.26 7.24 -19.19
CA ALA A 803 -8.03 7.46 -19.97
C ALA A 803 -7.07 6.25 -19.94
N ALA A 804 -6.74 5.74 -18.75
CA ALA A 804 -5.87 4.56 -18.64
C ALA A 804 -6.58 3.24 -19.02
N GLY A 805 -7.91 3.18 -18.89
CA GLY A 805 -8.74 2.04 -19.31
C GLY A 805 -8.81 1.94 -20.84
N ALA A 806 -9.24 3.01 -21.49
CA ALA A 806 -9.31 3.14 -22.95
C ALA A 806 -7.95 3.03 -23.62
N THR A 807 -6.87 3.60 -23.05
CA THR A 807 -5.49 3.36 -23.55
C THR A 807 -5.13 1.86 -23.53
N ALA A 808 -5.63 1.08 -22.56
CA ALA A 808 -5.39 -0.36 -22.54
C ALA A 808 -6.15 -1.10 -23.65
N PHE A 809 -7.36 -0.67 -24.01
CA PHE A 809 -8.11 -1.19 -25.17
C PHE A 809 -7.48 -0.76 -26.51
N SER A 810 -7.06 0.50 -26.61
CA SER A 810 -6.62 1.09 -27.88
C SER A 810 -5.18 0.69 -28.23
N CYS A 811 -4.24 0.75 -27.27
CA CYS A 811 -2.84 0.41 -27.46
C CYS A 811 -2.48 -1.05 -27.08
N GLY A 812 -3.37 -1.78 -26.40
CA GLY A 812 -3.06 -3.09 -25.80
C GLY A 812 -2.03 -3.02 -24.67
N LYS A 813 -1.85 -1.86 -24.02
CA LYS A 813 -0.77 -1.59 -23.05
C LYS A 813 -1.30 -0.78 -21.85
N LYS A 814 -0.89 -1.15 -20.63
CA LYS A 814 -1.27 -0.39 -19.41
C LYS A 814 -0.62 0.99 -19.39
N SER A 815 -1.40 2.00 -19.01
CA SER A 815 -0.92 3.38 -18.81
C SER A 815 -1.17 3.91 -17.38
N TYR A 816 -0.80 5.16 -17.10
CA TYR A 816 -1.09 5.89 -15.87
C TYR A 816 -2.41 6.66 -16.01
N ASN A 817 -3.11 6.90 -14.90
CA ASN A 817 -4.38 7.65 -14.96
C ASN A 817 -4.16 9.04 -15.59
N THR A 818 -5.17 9.57 -16.28
CA THR A 818 -5.17 10.80 -17.11
C THR A 818 -4.43 10.72 -18.44
N ALA A 819 -3.70 9.64 -18.75
CA ALA A 819 -2.93 9.52 -19.98
C ALA A 819 -3.81 9.16 -21.20
N ILE A 820 -3.73 9.94 -22.28
CA ILE A 820 -4.38 9.62 -23.55
C ILE A 820 -3.33 9.01 -24.48
N SER A 821 -3.37 7.69 -24.70
CA SER A 821 -2.46 6.95 -25.59
C SER A 821 -0.95 7.18 -25.33
N MET A 822 -0.60 7.57 -24.10
CA MET A 822 0.78 7.66 -23.62
C MET A 822 1.10 6.46 -22.72
N LEU A 823 2.37 6.10 -22.57
CA LEU A 823 2.84 5.04 -21.67
C LEU A 823 3.45 5.60 -20.37
N PRO A 824 3.69 4.77 -19.34
CA PRO A 824 4.26 5.23 -18.05
C PRO A 824 5.68 5.84 -18.12
N ASP A 825 6.36 5.71 -19.26
CA ASP A 825 7.63 6.38 -19.56
C ASP A 825 7.45 7.73 -20.28
N PHE A 826 6.21 8.23 -20.37
CA PHE A 826 5.79 9.44 -21.08
C PHE A 826 6.04 9.40 -22.60
N THR A 827 6.11 8.21 -23.20
CA THR A 827 6.18 8.04 -24.66
C THR A 827 4.83 7.61 -25.26
N PRO A 828 4.50 8.01 -26.50
CA PRO A 828 3.25 7.60 -27.14
C PRO A 828 3.23 6.09 -27.44
N CYS A 829 2.02 5.53 -27.44
CA CYS A 829 1.69 4.26 -28.08
C CYS A 829 0.69 4.52 -29.21
N GLY A 830 0.88 3.83 -30.34
CA GLY A 830 -0.12 3.85 -31.40
C GLY A 830 -1.35 3.03 -31.03
N THR A 831 -2.48 3.33 -31.66
CA THR A 831 -3.78 2.70 -31.35
C THR A 831 -4.23 1.71 -32.42
N VAL A 832 -5.21 0.89 -32.09
CA VAL A 832 -5.89 -0.02 -33.03
C VAL A 832 -6.66 0.73 -34.11
N LEU A 833 -7.24 1.91 -33.82
CA LEU A 833 -7.95 2.73 -34.81
C LEU A 833 -6.97 3.30 -35.84
N GLU A 834 -5.84 3.84 -35.39
CA GLU A 834 -4.79 4.35 -36.28
C GLU A 834 -4.20 3.25 -37.17
N ALA A 835 -3.96 2.06 -36.59
CA ALA A 835 -3.47 0.90 -37.32
C ALA A 835 -4.51 0.38 -38.31
N ALA A 836 -5.81 0.42 -37.97
CA ALA A 836 -6.91 0.12 -38.88
C ALA A 836 -6.98 1.12 -40.04
N LYS A 837 -6.87 2.42 -39.75
CA LYS A 837 -6.83 3.47 -40.77
C LYS A 837 -5.66 3.29 -41.73
N ARG A 838 -4.45 3.06 -41.20
CA ARG A 838 -3.24 2.80 -42.00
C ARG A 838 -3.37 1.53 -42.85
N ALA A 839 -4.11 0.52 -42.38
CA ALA A 839 -4.41 -0.70 -43.12
C ALA A 839 -5.59 -0.59 -44.12
N GLY A 840 -6.20 0.60 -44.25
CA GLY A 840 -7.25 0.90 -45.23
C GLY A 840 -8.69 0.66 -44.75
N TYR A 841 -8.91 0.35 -43.47
CA TYR A 841 -10.26 0.33 -42.92
C TYR A 841 -10.81 1.76 -42.78
N ALA A 842 -12.13 1.92 -42.95
CA ALA A 842 -12.80 3.14 -42.51
C ALA A 842 -12.91 3.16 -40.98
N THR A 843 -12.89 4.34 -40.38
CA THR A 843 -12.77 4.49 -38.91
C THR A 843 -13.80 5.45 -38.35
N GLY A 844 -14.41 5.11 -37.22
CA GLY A 844 -15.40 5.98 -36.57
C GLY A 844 -15.41 5.93 -35.05
N LEU A 845 -15.87 7.04 -34.46
CA LEU A 845 -16.12 7.28 -33.05
C LEU A 845 -17.57 7.77 -32.89
N VAL A 846 -18.34 7.15 -31.99
CA VAL A 846 -19.72 7.55 -31.67
C VAL A 846 -19.90 7.53 -30.16
N VAL A 847 -20.25 8.66 -29.55
CA VAL A 847 -20.29 8.81 -28.08
C VAL A 847 -21.50 9.64 -27.63
N THR A 848 -21.86 9.60 -26.34
CA THR A 848 -22.82 10.55 -25.75
C THR A 848 -22.18 11.67 -24.93
N THR A 849 -20.89 11.58 -24.61
CA THR A 849 -20.10 12.68 -24.05
C THR A 849 -19.55 13.60 -25.15
N ASP A 850 -18.72 14.56 -24.74
CA ASP A 850 -17.70 15.19 -25.56
C ASP A 850 -16.91 14.18 -26.41
N ILE A 851 -16.76 14.43 -27.71
CA ILE A 851 -15.94 13.58 -28.59
C ILE A 851 -14.46 13.58 -28.21
N THR A 852 -13.99 14.61 -27.49
CA THR A 852 -12.62 14.74 -26.99
C THR A 852 -12.41 14.16 -25.60
N ASP A 853 -13.45 13.59 -24.97
CA ASP A 853 -13.28 12.92 -23.68
C ASP A 853 -12.41 11.65 -23.80
N ALA A 854 -11.93 11.15 -22.68
CA ALA A 854 -10.79 10.25 -22.64
C ALA A 854 -10.98 8.94 -23.42
N THR A 855 -12.18 8.37 -23.45
CA THR A 855 -12.43 7.11 -24.17
C THR A 855 -12.27 7.26 -25.68
N PRO A 856 -13.02 8.13 -26.39
CA PRO A 856 -12.78 8.38 -27.82
C PRO A 856 -11.37 8.92 -28.10
N ALA A 857 -10.88 9.86 -27.29
CA ALA A 857 -9.54 10.45 -27.46
C ALA A 857 -8.42 9.39 -27.45
N CYS A 858 -8.54 8.36 -26.60
CA CYS A 858 -7.57 7.26 -26.54
C CYS A 858 -7.50 6.40 -27.81
N PHE A 859 -8.41 6.54 -28.77
CA PHE A 859 -8.30 5.88 -30.07
C PHE A 859 -7.68 6.76 -31.15
N ALA A 860 -7.67 8.10 -31.01
CA ALA A 860 -7.31 9.02 -32.08
C ALA A 860 -6.18 10.02 -31.77
N SER A 861 -5.83 10.20 -30.48
CA SER A 861 -4.96 11.29 -29.99
C SER A 861 -3.88 10.79 -29.02
N HIS A 862 -2.84 11.61 -28.80
CA HIS A 862 -1.78 11.38 -27.82
C HIS A 862 -1.47 12.65 -27.01
N VAL A 863 -1.92 12.69 -25.75
CA VAL A 863 -1.66 13.80 -24.82
C VAL A 863 -1.35 13.31 -23.40
N TYR A 864 -0.66 14.14 -22.62
CA TYR A 864 -0.23 13.77 -21.27
C TYR A 864 -1.36 13.75 -20.25
N TYR A 865 -2.39 14.58 -20.47
CA TYR A 865 -3.52 14.73 -19.56
C TYR A 865 -4.84 14.80 -20.37
N ARG A 866 -5.87 14.04 -19.94
CA ARG A 866 -7.21 14.05 -20.57
C ARG A 866 -7.87 15.44 -20.63
N SER A 867 -7.47 16.36 -19.76
CA SER A 867 -7.94 17.76 -19.76
C SER A 867 -7.40 18.62 -20.91
N GLN A 868 -6.60 18.06 -21.84
CA GLN A 868 -6.10 18.78 -23.01
C GLN A 868 -7.08 18.69 -24.21
N GLY A 869 -8.39 18.86 -23.96
CA GLY A 869 -9.47 18.73 -24.96
C GLY A 869 -9.23 19.55 -26.24
N ASP A 870 -8.74 20.79 -26.08
CA ASP A 870 -8.40 21.69 -27.19
C ASP A 870 -7.34 21.14 -28.16
N GLU A 871 -6.40 20.32 -27.66
CA GLU A 871 -5.35 19.64 -28.42
C GLU A 871 -5.84 18.31 -28.98
N ILE A 872 -6.69 17.60 -28.22
CA ILE A 872 -7.36 16.37 -28.68
C ILE A 872 -8.23 16.66 -29.90
N ALA A 873 -9.07 17.71 -29.86
CA ALA A 873 -9.90 18.17 -30.98
C ALA A 873 -9.08 18.42 -32.26
N MET A 874 -7.90 19.03 -32.12
CA MET A 874 -6.99 19.30 -33.22
C MET A 874 -6.39 18.01 -33.80
N GLN A 875 -6.00 17.06 -32.94
CA GLN A 875 -5.46 15.77 -33.38
C GLN A 875 -6.52 14.93 -34.10
N GLU A 876 -7.75 14.87 -33.58
CA GLU A 876 -8.88 14.10 -34.12
C GLU A 876 -9.30 14.54 -35.53
N VAL A 877 -9.32 15.86 -35.81
CA VAL A 877 -9.61 16.35 -37.17
C VAL A 877 -8.44 16.14 -38.15
N GLY A 878 -7.25 15.77 -37.65
CA GLY A 878 -6.10 15.40 -38.46
C GLY A 878 -4.91 16.35 -38.43
N GLU A 879 -4.85 17.31 -37.48
CA GLU A 879 -3.62 18.09 -37.24
C GLU A 879 -2.54 17.30 -36.47
N GLY A 880 -2.89 16.10 -35.98
CA GLY A 880 -1.96 15.19 -35.31
C GLY A 880 -0.82 14.69 -36.21
N VAL A 881 0.21 14.15 -35.57
CA VAL A 881 1.49 13.74 -36.20
C VAL A 881 1.34 12.63 -37.27
N LEU A 882 0.24 11.89 -37.25
CA LEU A 882 -0.10 10.87 -38.26
C LEU A 882 -1.02 11.38 -39.38
N GLY A 883 -1.52 12.61 -39.30
CA GLY A 883 -2.59 13.14 -40.13
C GLY A 883 -3.97 12.61 -39.71
N ARG A 884 -4.96 12.71 -40.60
CA ARG A 884 -6.34 12.27 -40.34
C ARG A 884 -6.44 10.76 -40.09
N THR A 885 -6.72 10.39 -38.84
CA THR A 885 -6.86 9.00 -38.37
C THR A 885 -8.32 8.55 -38.31
N VAL A 886 -9.27 9.46 -38.07
CA VAL A 886 -10.72 9.21 -37.96
C VAL A 886 -11.46 9.65 -39.24
N ASP A 887 -12.47 8.91 -39.70
CA ASP A 887 -13.36 9.32 -40.80
C ASP A 887 -14.76 9.76 -40.35
N LEU A 888 -15.27 9.24 -39.24
CA LEU A 888 -16.60 9.56 -38.73
C LEU A 888 -16.55 9.88 -37.24
N MET A 889 -17.07 11.04 -36.85
CA MET A 889 -17.23 11.44 -35.45
C MET A 889 -18.69 11.88 -35.25
N LEU A 890 -19.39 11.32 -34.28
CA LEU A 890 -20.74 11.73 -33.87
C LEU A 890 -20.82 11.77 -32.34
N GLY A 891 -21.06 12.94 -31.75
CA GLY A 891 -21.13 13.10 -30.29
C GLY A 891 -21.46 14.53 -29.85
N GLY A 892 -21.10 14.85 -28.61
CA GLY A 892 -21.11 16.19 -28.05
C GLY A 892 -19.78 16.91 -28.23
N GLY A 893 -19.51 17.91 -27.40
CA GLY A 893 -18.19 18.53 -27.26
C GLY A 893 -17.87 19.67 -28.21
N ARG A 894 -18.88 20.29 -28.82
CA ARG A 894 -18.69 21.41 -29.76
C ARG A 894 -17.86 22.56 -29.17
N CYS A 895 -17.85 22.75 -27.86
CA CYS A 895 -17.15 23.85 -27.22
C CYS A 895 -15.62 23.84 -27.49
N HIS A 896 -14.98 22.67 -27.62
CA HIS A 896 -13.55 22.53 -27.93
C HIS A 896 -13.20 22.78 -29.40
N PHE A 897 -14.20 22.90 -30.27
CA PHE A 897 -14.00 23.09 -31.71
C PHE A 897 -14.30 24.50 -32.21
N LEU A 898 -15.01 25.31 -31.41
CA LEU A 898 -15.36 26.70 -31.72
C LEU A 898 -14.32 27.67 -31.16
N PRO A 899 -13.97 28.75 -31.88
CA PRO A 899 -13.05 29.77 -31.35
C PRO A 899 -13.69 30.53 -30.18
N ASN A 900 -12.87 31.07 -29.26
CA ASN A 900 -13.29 31.83 -28.07
C ASN A 900 -14.27 32.99 -28.40
N THR A 901 -14.18 33.58 -29.59
CA THR A 901 -15.14 34.60 -30.09
C THR A 901 -16.58 34.11 -30.32
N THR A 902 -16.83 32.80 -30.29
CA THR A 902 -18.15 32.19 -30.57
C THR A 902 -18.84 31.75 -29.27
N ALA A 903 -20.11 32.12 -29.11
CA ALA A 903 -20.92 31.70 -27.96
C ALA A 903 -21.01 30.15 -27.86
N GLY A 904 -20.76 29.62 -26.67
CA GLY A 904 -20.67 28.18 -26.43
C GLY A 904 -19.31 27.56 -26.74
N SER A 905 -18.29 28.35 -27.07
CA SER A 905 -16.89 27.88 -27.01
C SER A 905 -16.43 27.72 -25.55
N CYS A 906 -15.54 26.75 -25.33
CA CYS A 906 -14.75 26.60 -24.10
C CYS A 906 -13.23 26.75 -24.36
N ARG A 907 -12.83 27.07 -25.60
CA ARG A 907 -11.44 27.31 -25.98
C ARG A 907 -10.95 28.64 -25.42
N PHE A 908 -9.67 28.70 -25.05
CA PHE A 908 -9.02 29.96 -24.65
C PHE A 908 -8.44 30.74 -25.85
N ASP A 909 -8.38 30.14 -27.04
CA ASP A 909 -7.82 30.72 -28.26
C ASP A 909 -8.89 30.99 -29.35
N ASP A 910 -8.49 31.74 -30.39
CA ASP A 910 -9.36 32.06 -31.54
C ASP A 910 -9.31 30.98 -32.64
N VAL A 911 -8.98 29.72 -32.31
CA VAL A 911 -8.87 28.63 -33.30
C VAL A 911 -10.24 28.01 -33.58
N ASP A 912 -10.68 28.11 -34.83
CA ASP A 912 -11.86 27.43 -35.34
C ASP A 912 -11.49 26.06 -35.91
N VAL A 913 -11.59 25.03 -35.08
CA VAL A 913 -11.29 23.64 -35.45
C VAL A 913 -12.33 23.10 -36.43
N THR A 914 -13.60 23.53 -36.35
CA THR A 914 -14.63 23.14 -37.33
C THR A 914 -14.26 23.60 -38.74
N LYS A 915 -13.71 24.81 -38.86
CA LYS A 915 -13.20 25.36 -40.12
C LYS A 915 -11.97 24.63 -40.61
N ILE A 916 -11.02 24.29 -39.72
CA ILE A 916 -9.85 23.46 -40.07
C ILE A 916 -10.29 22.10 -40.61
N ALA A 917 -11.22 21.42 -39.91
CA ALA A 917 -11.78 20.15 -40.34
C ALA A 917 -12.38 20.23 -41.76
N ARG A 918 -13.20 21.26 -42.02
CA ARG A 918 -13.87 21.46 -43.31
C ARG A 918 -12.92 21.88 -44.44
N GLU A 919 -12.11 22.91 -44.23
CA GLU A 919 -11.29 23.53 -45.28
C GLU A 919 -9.98 22.79 -45.56
N LYS A 920 -9.34 22.20 -44.54
CA LYS A 920 -8.05 21.50 -44.66
C LYS A 920 -8.20 19.99 -44.80
N HIS A 921 -9.12 19.38 -44.04
CA HIS A 921 -9.27 17.91 -43.96
C HIS A 921 -10.50 17.36 -44.68
N GLY A 922 -11.37 18.23 -45.21
CA GLY A 922 -12.50 17.87 -46.05
C GLY A 922 -13.71 17.30 -45.30
N PHE A 923 -13.85 17.57 -44.00
CA PHE A 923 -15.00 17.11 -43.22
C PHE A 923 -16.30 17.78 -43.66
N SER A 924 -17.35 16.98 -43.79
CA SER A 924 -18.73 17.47 -43.66
C SER A 924 -19.02 17.75 -42.18
N TYR A 925 -19.80 18.79 -41.88
CA TYR A 925 -20.08 19.24 -40.51
C TYR A 925 -21.58 19.37 -40.27
N ALA A 926 -22.04 18.87 -39.13
CA ALA A 926 -23.41 19.00 -38.63
C ALA A 926 -23.38 19.20 -37.11
N ASP A 927 -24.22 20.09 -36.58
CA ASP A 927 -24.16 20.52 -35.18
C ASP A 927 -25.53 20.65 -34.50
N ASP A 928 -26.62 20.35 -35.19
CA ASP A 928 -27.98 20.35 -34.64
C ASP A 928 -28.78 19.12 -35.10
N ARG A 929 -30.01 18.97 -34.57
CA ARG A 929 -30.94 17.89 -34.95
C ARG A 929 -31.22 17.89 -36.47
N ALA A 930 -31.38 19.06 -37.09
CA ALA A 930 -31.70 19.16 -38.50
C ALA A 930 -30.55 18.66 -39.39
N GLY A 931 -29.30 18.98 -39.02
CA GLY A 931 -28.08 18.46 -39.62
C GLY A 931 -27.94 16.95 -39.41
N PHE A 932 -28.25 16.44 -38.22
CA PHE A 932 -28.29 14.99 -37.95
C PHE A 932 -29.32 14.27 -38.84
N ASP A 933 -30.56 14.75 -38.88
CA ASP A 933 -31.62 14.15 -39.70
C ASP A 933 -31.30 14.20 -41.20
N ALA A 934 -30.55 15.22 -41.65
CA ALA A 934 -30.05 15.34 -43.02
C ALA A 934 -29.02 14.26 -43.41
N LEU A 935 -28.35 13.61 -42.44
CA LEU A 935 -27.50 12.43 -42.66
C LEU A 935 -28.33 11.19 -43.07
N ALA A 936 -29.66 11.25 -42.92
CA ALA A 936 -30.63 10.24 -43.32
C ALA A 936 -30.32 8.82 -42.78
N LEU A 937 -29.99 8.74 -41.48
CA LEU A 937 -29.53 7.52 -40.80
C LEU A 937 -28.36 6.85 -41.54
N GLY A 938 -27.38 7.66 -41.95
CA GLY A 938 -26.15 7.22 -42.62
C GLY A 938 -26.25 7.05 -44.14
N LYS A 939 -27.45 7.14 -44.72
CA LYS A 939 -27.68 6.97 -46.17
C LYS A 939 -27.30 8.21 -47.00
N ASN A 940 -27.10 9.35 -46.36
CA ASN A 940 -26.73 10.62 -47.00
C ASN A 940 -25.48 11.21 -46.31
N VAL A 941 -24.41 10.42 -46.21
CA VAL A 941 -23.15 10.80 -45.58
C VAL A 941 -22.01 10.74 -46.60
N SER A 942 -21.14 11.75 -46.57
CA SER A 942 -19.87 11.75 -47.31
C SER A 942 -18.73 11.83 -46.30
N LEU A 943 -17.85 10.83 -46.30
CA LEU A 943 -16.74 10.77 -45.36
C LEU A 943 -15.54 11.61 -45.83
N PRO A 944 -14.87 12.36 -44.95
CA PRO A 944 -15.07 12.34 -43.50
C PRO A 944 -16.24 13.23 -43.00
N VAL A 945 -16.79 12.92 -41.84
CA VAL A 945 -17.93 13.63 -41.22
C VAL A 945 -17.69 13.89 -39.72
N LEU A 946 -18.07 15.09 -39.28
CA LEU A 946 -17.98 15.59 -37.90
C LEU A 946 -19.37 16.06 -37.46
N GLY A 947 -20.00 15.32 -36.57
CA GLY A 947 -21.29 15.63 -35.95
C GLY A 947 -21.12 16.01 -34.49
N LEU A 948 -21.35 17.28 -34.13
CA LEU A 948 -21.17 17.82 -32.77
C LEU A 948 -22.49 18.42 -32.27
N PHE A 949 -23.39 17.56 -31.80
CA PHE A 949 -24.81 17.87 -31.57
C PHE A 949 -25.11 18.50 -30.21
N ALA A 950 -24.13 18.53 -29.31
CA ALA A 950 -24.22 19.18 -28.01
C ALA A 950 -22.98 20.08 -27.76
N THR A 951 -23.15 21.10 -26.92
CA THR A 951 -22.07 22.05 -26.60
C THR A 951 -20.98 21.37 -25.77
N ALA A 952 -21.38 20.66 -24.73
CA ALA A 952 -20.58 19.66 -24.01
C ALA A 952 -21.24 18.29 -24.27
N ASP A 953 -21.53 17.51 -23.23
CA ASP A 953 -22.20 16.22 -23.34
C ASP A 953 -23.64 16.30 -23.86
N VAL A 954 -24.12 15.19 -24.43
CA VAL A 954 -25.55 14.94 -24.65
C VAL A 954 -26.22 14.69 -23.29
N PRO A 955 -27.39 15.31 -22.99
CA PRO A 955 -28.08 15.10 -21.72
C PRO A 955 -28.38 13.63 -21.44
N PHE A 956 -28.52 13.26 -20.16
CA PHE A 956 -28.88 11.89 -19.76
C PHE A 956 -30.18 11.43 -20.46
N GLU A 957 -30.27 10.14 -20.81
CA GLU A 957 -31.40 9.55 -21.54
C GLU A 957 -32.75 9.78 -20.84
N ILE A 958 -32.75 9.91 -19.51
CA ILE A 958 -33.95 10.27 -18.73
C ILE A 958 -34.54 11.63 -19.12
N ASP A 959 -33.69 12.59 -19.51
CA ASP A 959 -34.04 13.93 -19.94
C ASP A 959 -34.09 14.03 -21.46
N ARG A 960 -33.05 13.53 -22.15
CA ARG A 960 -32.87 13.57 -23.62
C ARG A 960 -34.03 12.95 -24.40
N ARG A 961 -34.69 11.92 -23.86
CA ARG A 961 -35.92 11.36 -24.46
C ARG A 961 -37.08 12.37 -24.57
N ASN A 962 -37.08 13.43 -23.76
CA ASN A 962 -38.01 14.56 -23.82
C ASN A 962 -37.47 15.75 -24.63
N MET A 963 -36.25 15.63 -25.18
CA MET A 963 -35.53 16.61 -26.00
C MET A 963 -35.06 15.95 -27.32
N ALA A 964 -35.78 14.95 -27.81
CA ALA A 964 -35.37 14.15 -28.96
C ALA A 964 -35.36 14.95 -30.28
N ASP A 965 -36.09 16.07 -30.32
CA ASP A 965 -36.07 17.09 -31.37
C ASP A 965 -34.86 18.05 -31.29
N VAL A 966 -34.03 17.93 -30.25
CA VAL A 966 -32.78 18.68 -30.07
C VAL A 966 -31.57 17.76 -30.18
N TYR A 967 -31.61 16.61 -29.49
CA TYR A 967 -30.45 15.71 -29.35
C TYR A 967 -30.73 14.28 -29.87
N PRO A 968 -29.91 13.75 -30.79
CA PRO A 968 -30.02 12.36 -31.23
C PRO A 968 -29.64 11.39 -30.10
N SER A 969 -30.24 10.21 -30.07
CA SER A 969 -29.88 9.16 -29.11
C SER A 969 -28.65 8.37 -29.54
N LEU A 970 -28.01 7.65 -28.60
CA LEU A 970 -26.87 6.79 -28.90
C LEU A 970 -27.20 5.76 -30.00
N SER A 971 -28.38 5.13 -29.95
CA SER A 971 -28.79 4.17 -31.00
C SER A 971 -29.08 4.83 -32.35
N GLU A 972 -29.56 6.08 -32.39
CA GLU A 972 -29.68 6.84 -33.65
C GLU A 972 -28.30 7.13 -34.26
N MET A 973 -27.35 7.61 -33.45
CA MET A 973 -25.98 7.91 -33.90
C MET A 973 -25.22 6.64 -34.28
N ALA A 974 -25.34 5.56 -33.52
CA ALA A 974 -24.74 4.26 -33.81
C ALA A 974 -25.24 3.69 -35.15
N LEU A 975 -26.55 3.69 -35.40
CA LEU A 975 -27.13 3.24 -36.67
C LEU A 975 -26.63 4.10 -37.85
N THR A 976 -26.53 5.42 -37.63
CA THR A 976 -26.02 6.38 -38.62
C THR A 976 -24.56 6.08 -38.96
N GLY A 977 -23.71 5.88 -37.95
CA GLY A 977 -22.29 5.52 -38.12
C GLY A 977 -22.09 4.18 -38.83
N LEU A 978 -22.79 3.13 -38.37
CA LEU A 978 -22.76 1.80 -38.99
C LEU A 978 -23.17 1.84 -40.47
N THR A 979 -24.28 2.50 -40.79
CA THR A 979 -24.80 2.59 -42.16
C THR A 979 -23.85 3.38 -43.06
N ALA A 980 -23.34 4.52 -42.59
CA ALA A 980 -22.40 5.34 -43.35
C ALA A 980 -21.09 4.60 -43.64
N LEU A 981 -20.52 3.92 -42.64
CA LEU A 981 -19.28 3.15 -42.80
C LEU A 981 -19.48 1.90 -43.68
N GLN A 982 -20.64 1.24 -43.61
CA GLN A 982 -20.95 0.09 -44.47
C GLN A 982 -21.11 0.49 -45.94
N GLU A 983 -21.83 1.57 -46.25
CA GLU A 983 -21.93 2.07 -47.63
C GLU A 983 -20.59 2.63 -48.14
N ALA A 984 -19.85 3.39 -47.34
CA ALA A 984 -18.54 3.93 -47.73
C ALA A 984 -17.47 2.85 -47.98
N THR A 985 -17.60 1.68 -47.33
CA THR A 985 -16.68 0.55 -47.53
C THR A 985 -17.20 -0.49 -48.51
N LYS A 986 -18.39 -0.31 -49.09
CA LYS A 986 -19.08 -1.32 -49.92
C LYS A 986 -18.20 -1.91 -51.02
N ASP A 987 -17.54 -1.03 -51.78
CA ASP A 987 -16.64 -1.38 -52.89
C ASP A 987 -15.15 -1.44 -52.48
N SER A 988 -14.86 -1.56 -51.18
CA SER A 988 -13.50 -1.64 -50.62
C SER A 988 -13.12 -3.07 -50.21
N ASP A 989 -11.84 -3.42 -50.36
CA ASP A 989 -11.24 -4.66 -49.84
C ASP A 989 -11.21 -4.72 -48.30
N LYS A 990 -11.50 -3.59 -47.63
CA LYS A 990 -11.52 -3.43 -46.17
C LYS A 990 -12.87 -2.93 -45.70
N GLY A 991 -13.31 -3.42 -44.54
CA GLY A 991 -14.50 -2.95 -43.85
C GLY A 991 -14.18 -1.76 -42.96
N PHE A 992 -14.79 -1.71 -41.78
CA PHE A 992 -14.59 -0.62 -40.83
C PHE A 992 -14.21 -1.08 -39.41
N PHE A 993 -13.60 -0.16 -38.66
CA PHE A 993 -13.51 -0.17 -37.21
C PHE A 993 -14.38 0.97 -36.65
N LEU A 994 -15.30 0.64 -35.74
CA LEU A 994 -16.17 1.62 -35.09
C LEU A 994 -16.10 1.45 -33.58
N MET A 995 -15.74 2.52 -32.87
CA MET A 995 -15.89 2.61 -31.42
C MET A 995 -17.21 3.31 -31.10
N ILE A 996 -18.02 2.73 -30.22
CA ILE A 996 -19.29 3.29 -29.75
C ILE A 996 -19.26 3.33 -28.22
N GLU A 997 -19.65 4.45 -27.61
CA GLU A 997 -19.62 4.60 -26.16
C GLU A 997 -21.00 4.91 -25.56
N GLY A 998 -21.38 4.16 -24.54
CA GLY A 998 -22.43 4.53 -23.57
C GLY A 998 -21.86 5.40 -22.46
N SER A 999 -21.36 6.58 -22.82
CA SER A 999 -20.42 7.38 -22.02
C SER A 999 -21.01 7.86 -20.69
N ARG A 1000 -22.28 8.29 -20.71
CA ARG A 1000 -22.93 8.92 -19.56
C ARG A 1000 -23.31 7.94 -18.42
N ILE A 1001 -23.12 6.64 -18.59
CA ILE A 1001 -23.33 5.63 -17.53
C ILE A 1001 -22.40 5.94 -16.33
N ASP A 1002 -21.16 6.34 -16.58
CA ASP A 1002 -20.19 6.73 -15.56
C ASP A 1002 -20.63 7.96 -14.76
N HIS A 1003 -21.05 9.01 -15.46
CA HIS A 1003 -21.48 10.27 -14.86
C HIS A 1003 -22.68 10.07 -13.93
N THR A 1004 -23.63 9.18 -14.29
CA THR A 1004 -24.73 8.80 -13.36
C THR A 1004 -24.23 8.12 -12.08
N GLY A 1005 -23.15 7.34 -12.17
CA GLY A 1005 -22.49 6.71 -11.02
C GLY A 1005 -21.70 7.71 -10.18
N HIS A 1006 -21.04 8.70 -10.79
CA HIS A 1006 -20.38 9.79 -10.07
C HIS A 1006 -21.38 10.65 -9.26
N VAL A 1007 -22.53 10.94 -9.86
CA VAL A 1007 -23.62 11.68 -9.20
C VAL A 1007 -24.31 10.84 -8.10
N ASN A 1008 -24.24 9.51 -8.21
CA ASN A 1008 -25.03 8.52 -7.46
C ASN A 1008 -26.54 8.58 -7.79
N ASP A 1009 -26.90 8.84 -9.05
CA ASP A 1009 -28.30 8.90 -9.54
C ASP A 1009 -28.74 7.56 -10.17
N PRO A 1010 -29.44 6.68 -9.42
CA PRO A 1010 -29.87 5.39 -9.94
C PRO A 1010 -31.02 5.52 -10.97
N ALA A 1011 -31.76 6.62 -10.99
CA ALA A 1011 -32.88 6.81 -11.92
C ALA A 1011 -32.38 7.18 -13.33
N ALA A 1012 -31.32 7.99 -13.41
CA ALA A 1012 -30.60 8.20 -14.65
C ALA A 1012 -29.86 6.91 -15.08
N GLN A 1013 -29.10 6.28 -14.17
CA GLN A 1013 -28.29 5.08 -14.46
C GLN A 1013 -29.06 3.95 -15.17
N VAL A 1014 -30.28 3.61 -14.70
CA VAL A 1014 -31.06 2.53 -15.34
C VAL A 1014 -31.53 2.88 -16.75
N ARG A 1015 -31.62 4.17 -17.11
CA ARG A 1015 -32.07 4.60 -18.45
C ARG A 1015 -30.89 4.66 -19.42
N GLU A 1016 -29.71 5.10 -18.96
CA GLU A 1016 -28.46 4.96 -19.72
C GLU A 1016 -28.17 3.51 -20.11
N VAL A 1017 -28.23 2.59 -19.14
CA VAL A 1017 -27.97 1.16 -19.40
C VAL A 1017 -29.04 0.53 -20.32
N LEU A 1018 -30.29 1.04 -20.32
CA LEU A 1018 -31.32 0.59 -21.27
C LEU A 1018 -31.08 1.08 -22.69
N GLU A 1019 -30.66 2.33 -22.90
CA GLU A 1019 -30.29 2.83 -24.24
C GLU A 1019 -29.01 2.15 -24.74
N TYR A 1020 -28.07 1.82 -23.85
CA TYR A 1020 -26.91 1.01 -24.18
C TYR A 1020 -27.28 -0.44 -24.55
N ASP A 1021 -28.17 -1.12 -23.83
CA ASP A 1021 -28.66 -2.47 -24.20
C ASP A 1021 -29.41 -2.45 -25.55
N LYS A 1022 -30.21 -1.41 -25.80
CA LYS A 1022 -30.89 -1.16 -27.08
C LYS A 1022 -29.88 -0.93 -28.21
N THR A 1023 -28.83 -0.16 -27.97
CA THR A 1023 -27.75 0.08 -28.95
C THR A 1023 -26.96 -1.21 -29.21
N PHE A 1024 -26.61 -1.95 -28.17
CA PHE A 1024 -25.92 -3.25 -28.28
C PHE A 1024 -26.75 -4.24 -29.09
N LYS A 1025 -28.07 -4.31 -28.86
CA LYS A 1025 -28.99 -5.08 -29.69
C LYS A 1025 -28.98 -4.61 -31.16
N LEU A 1026 -29.06 -3.31 -31.41
CA LEU A 1026 -29.07 -2.75 -32.76
C LEU A 1026 -27.80 -3.12 -33.53
N VAL A 1027 -26.64 -3.05 -32.89
CA VAL A 1027 -25.35 -3.45 -33.48
C VAL A 1027 -25.34 -4.96 -33.81
N LEU A 1028 -25.85 -5.80 -32.92
CA LEU A 1028 -25.98 -7.25 -33.18
C LEU A 1028 -26.88 -7.55 -34.38
N ASP A 1029 -28.05 -6.91 -34.44
CA ASP A 1029 -29.00 -7.08 -35.54
C ASP A 1029 -28.35 -6.61 -36.87
N PHE A 1030 -27.67 -5.45 -36.87
CA PHE A 1030 -26.95 -4.93 -38.04
C PHE A 1030 -25.83 -5.88 -38.52
N LEU A 1031 -25.03 -6.43 -37.60
CA LEU A 1031 -23.97 -7.39 -37.96
C LEU A 1031 -24.54 -8.73 -38.45
N ALA A 1032 -25.73 -9.13 -38.00
CA ALA A 1032 -26.42 -10.34 -38.47
C ALA A 1032 -27.06 -10.16 -39.87
N GLU A 1033 -27.42 -8.93 -40.25
CA GLU A 1033 -27.95 -8.56 -41.57
C GLU A 1033 -26.84 -8.21 -42.60
N SER A 1034 -25.59 -8.06 -42.15
CA SER A 1034 -24.44 -7.70 -42.99
C SER A 1034 -23.87 -8.89 -43.79
N ASP A 1035 -23.72 -8.73 -45.11
CA ASP A 1035 -22.97 -9.66 -45.98
C ASP A 1035 -21.45 -9.71 -45.68
N THR A 1036 -20.93 -8.74 -44.91
CA THR A 1036 -19.53 -8.67 -44.48
C THR A 1036 -19.37 -9.31 -43.11
N GLU A 1037 -18.41 -10.23 -42.94
CA GLU A 1037 -18.08 -10.84 -41.65
C GLU A 1037 -17.78 -9.75 -40.62
N GLY A 1038 -18.38 -9.81 -39.44
CA GLY A 1038 -18.08 -8.84 -38.40
C GLY A 1038 -18.29 -9.38 -37.00
N VAL A 1039 -17.67 -8.69 -36.04
CA VAL A 1039 -17.75 -9.02 -34.62
C VAL A 1039 -18.04 -7.77 -33.80
N LEU A 1040 -18.89 -7.93 -32.80
CA LEU A 1040 -19.09 -6.97 -31.72
C LEU A 1040 -18.38 -7.50 -30.48
N VAL A 1041 -17.53 -6.68 -29.88
CA VAL A 1041 -17.03 -6.87 -28.52
C VAL A 1041 -17.39 -5.65 -27.70
N ALA A 1042 -17.89 -5.85 -26.48
CA ALA A 1042 -18.21 -4.77 -25.57
C ALA A 1042 -17.68 -5.01 -24.16
N THR A 1043 -17.26 -3.95 -23.46
CA THR A 1043 -16.84 -4.02 -22.05
C THR A 1043 -16.90 -2.63 -21.41
N SER A 1044 -16.61 -2.54 -20.12
CA SER A 1044 -16.37 -1.26 -19.45
C SER A 1044 -14.87 -1.05 -19.23
N ASP A 1045 -14.46 0.18 -19.06
CA ASP A 1045 -13.16 0.57 -18.52
C ASP A 1045 -13.06 0.45 -16.98
N HIS A 1046 -14.14 0.74 -16.24
CA HIS A 1046 -14.27 0.60 -14.79
C HIS A 1046 -15.73 0.42 -14.31
N GLU A 1047 -15.91 0.30 -12.99
CA GLU A 1047 -17.20 0.48 -12.33
C GLU A 1047 -17.18 1.80 -11.56
N THR A 1048 -18.31 2.51 -11.50
CA THR A 1048 -18.39 3.82 -10.85
C THR A 1048 -19.49 3.92 -9.80
N GLY A 1049 -19.18 4.62 -8.70
CA GLY A 1049 -20.03 4.81 -7.53
C GLY A 1049 -19.92 3.68 -6.48
N GLY A 1050 -19.43 2.51 -6.87
CA GLY A 1050 -19.39 1.33 -6.01
C GLY A 1050 -20.81 0.93 -5.59
N LEU A 1051 -21.65 0.71 -6.61
CA LEU A 1051 -23.09 0.53 -6.55
C LEU A 1051 -23.49 -0.80 -5.87
N ALA A 1052 -24.42 -0.71 -4.93
CA ALA A 1052 -25.05 -1.85 -4.27
C ALA A 1052 -26.57 -1.76 -4.34
N LEU A 1053 -27.24 -2.83 -4.75
CA LEU A 1053 -28.71 -2.97 -4.69
C LEU A 1053 -29.19 -3.31 -3.26
N ALA A 1054 -28.60 -2.64 -2.27
CA ALA A 1054 -28.93 -2.76 -0.87
C ALA A 1054 -28.45 -1.50 -0.11
N LEU A 1055 -29.33 -0.92 0.70
CA LEU A 1055 -28.97 0.13 1.66
C LEU A 1055 -29.77 -0.04 2.96
N GLN A 1056 -29.05 -0.37 4.03
CA GLN A 1056 -29.58 -0.35 5.39
C GLN A 1056 -29.52 1.09 5.92
N ALA A 1057 -30.66 1.65 6.34
CA ALA A 1057 -30.65 2.98 6.94
C ALA A 1057 -30.16 2.91 8.41
N PRO A 1058 -29.54 3.97 8.94
CA PRO A 1058 -29.07 3.99 10.33
C PRO A 1058 -30.19 3.68 11.33
N GLY A 1059 -29.97 2.68 12.19
CA GLY A 1059 -30.92 2.26 13.23
C GLY A 1059 -31.97 1.22 12.80
N GLU A 1060 -32.04 0.84 11.52
CA GLU A 1060 -32.86 -0.27 11.07
C GLU A 1060 -32.13 -1.62 11.21
N LEU A 1061 -32.89 -2.72 11.29
CA LEU A 1061 -32.37 -4.07 11.11
C LEU A 1061 -32.01 -4.32 9.63
N PRO A 1062 -31.19 -5.34 9.29
CA PRO A 1062 -30.95 -5.70 7.90
C PRO A 1062 -32.25 -6.10 7.20
N VAL A 1063 -32.68 -5.30 6.20
CA VAL A 1063 -33.84 -5.58 5.37
C VAL A 1063 -33.38 -5.89 3.94
N TYR A 1064 -33.80 -7.03 3.40
CA TYR A 1064 -33.40 -7.51 2.07
C TYR A 1064 -34.36 -7.03 0.98
N ASN A 1065 -34.55 -5.72 0.88
CA ASN A 1065 -35.44 -5.07 -0.09
C ASN A 1065 -34.76 -3.93 -0.85
N TRP A 1066 -35.12 -3.79 -2.12
CA TRP A 1066 -34.95 -2.56 -2.87
C TRP A 1066 -36.19 -2.29 -3.74
N HIS A 1067 -36.40 -1.04 -4.14
CA HIS A 1067 -37.68 -0.56 -4.63
C HIS A 1067 -37.57 0.08 -6.04
N PRO A 1068 -37.50 -0.72 -7.12
CA PRO A 1068 -37.45 -0.20 -8.48
C PRO A 1068 -38.60 0.76 -8.88
N PRO A 1069 -39.84 0.63 -8.36
CA PRO A 1069 -40.90 1.62 -8.61
C PRO A 1069 -40.59 3.05 -8.14
N VAL A 1070 -39.58 3.27 -7.29
CA VAL A 1070 -39.12 4.61 -6.93
C VAL A 1070 -38.43 5.27 -8.13
N LEU A 1071 -37.56 4.52 -8.83
CA LEU A 1071 -36.81 5.03 -9.99
C LEU A 1071 -37.72 5.27 -11.21
N ALA A 1072 -38.83 4.54 -11.27
CA ALA A 1072 -39.82 4.64 -12.34
C ALA A 1072 -40.63 5.94 -12.28
N LYS A 1073 -40.80 6.51 -11.07
CA LYS A 1073 -41.52 7.77 -10.84
C LYS A 1073 -40.72 9.01 -11.21
N ALA A 1074 -39.40 8.97 -11.02
CA ALA A 1074 -38.51 10.05 -11.45
C ALA A 1074 -38.60 10.22 -12.97
N ASN A 1075 -38.91 11.44 -13.42
CA ASN A 1075 -39.05 11.79 -14.84
C ASN A 1075 -37.87 12.59 -15.41
N ALA A 1076 -36.99 13.09 -14.54
CA ALA A 1076 -35.82 13.91 -14.83
C ALA A 1076 -34.59 13.44 -14.02
N SER A 1077 -33.37 13.72 -14.50
CA SER A 1077 -32.13 13.47 -13.74
C SER A 1077 -31.91 14.49 -12.62
N SER A 1078 -31.06 14.13 -11.67
CA SER A 1078 -30.61 15.03 -10.60
C SER A 1078 -29.80 16.23 -11.13
N GLU A 1079 -29.12 16.08 -12.26
CA GLU A 1079 -28.36 17.13 -12.96
C GLU A 1079 -29.32 18.18 -13.54
N TYR A 1080 -30.30 17.75 -14.35
CA TYR A 1080 -31.30 18.64 -14.92
C TYR A 1080 -32.15 19.34 -13.85
N LEU A 1081 -32.45 18.65 -12.73
CA LEU A 1081 -33.13 19.27 -11.58
C LEU A 1081 -32.29 20.33 -10.87
N ALA A 1082 -30.97 20.14 -10.77
CA ALA A 1082 -30.08 21.14 -10.21
C ALA A 1082 -29.97 22.37 -11.14
N HIS A 1083 -29.92 22.14 -12.46
CA HIS A 1083 -29.94 23.22 -13.46
C HIS A 1083 -31.21 24.07 -13.35
N LEU A 1084 -32.40 23.43 -13.34
CA LEU A 1084 -33.69 24.11 -13.19
C LEU A 1084 -33.80 24.92 -11.88
N LEU A 1085 -33.21 24.43 -10.79
CA LEU A 1085 -33.15 25.17 -9.52
C LEU A 1085 -32.32 26.44 -9.65
N VAL A 1086 -31.13 26.36 -10.27
CA VAL A 1086 -30.25 27.52 -10.49
C VAL A 1086 -30.90 28.54 -11.43
N GLU A 1087 -31.53 28.09 -12.52
CA GLU A 1087 -32.28 28.98 -13.43
C GLU A 1087 -33.45 29.70 -12.73
N HIS A 1088 -34.24 28.97 -11.92
CA HIS A 1088 -35.35 29.56 -11.17
C HIS A 1088 -34.85 30.63 -10.18
N MET A 1089 -33.83 30.31 -9.37
CA MET A 1089 -33.24 31.27 -8.42
C MET A 1089 -32.61 32.48 -9.12
N ALA A 1090 -32.06 32.32 -10.32
CA ALA A 1090 -31.56 33.44 -11.12
C ALA A 1090 -32.69 34.34 -11.66
N ALA A 1091 -33.86 33.76 -11.99
CA ALA A 1091 -35.03 34.47 -12.50
C ALA A 1091 -35.86 35.17 -11.41
N PHE A 1092 -35.91 34.63 -10.19
CA PHE A 1092 -36.80 35.07 -9.10
C PHE A 1092 -36.05 35.57 -7.85
N GLN A 1093 -35.08 36.47 -8.04
CA GLN A 1093 -34.18 36.96 -6.96
C GLN A 1093 -34.86 37.62 -5.75
N ASP A 1094 -36.10 38.10 -5.90
CA ASP A 1094 -36.89 38.75 -4.84
C ASP A 1094 -37.86 37.77 -4.12
N GLU A 1095 -37.86 36.47 -4.46
CA GLU A 1095 -38.76 35.49 -3.83
C GLU A 1095 -38.40 35.21 -2.36
N THR A 1096 -39.41 34.91 -1.55
CA THR A 1096 -39.17 34.53 -0.15
C THR A 1096 -38.68 33.08 -0.04
N GLU A 1097 -37.91 32.78 1.02
CA GLU A 1097 -37.40 31.42 1.27
C GLU A 1097 -38.52 30.37 1.30
N ASP A 1098 -39.70 30.72 1.84
CA ASP A 1098 -40.87 29.83 1.83
C ASP A 1098 -41.49 29.65 0.44
N GLU A 1099 -41.44 30.64 -0.46
CA GLU A 1099 -41.89 30.49 -1.85
C GLU A 1099 -40.96 29.54 -2.61
N LEU A 1100 -39.65 29.74 -2.52
CA LEU A 1100 -38.63 28.84 -3.10
C LEU A 1100 -38.78 27.40 -2.56
N ARG A 1101 -38.89 27.23 -1.24
CA ARG A 1101 -39.07 25.91 -0.60
C ARG A 1101 -40.35 25.21 -1.07
N ASN A 1102 -41.45 25.94 -1.23
CA ASN A 1102 -42.69 25.38 -1.77
C ASN A 1102 -42.54 25.00 -3.25
N TRP A 1103 -41.89 25.82 -4.07
CA TRP A 1103 -41.63 25.51 -5.48
C TRP A 1103 -40.75 24.26 -5.65
N ILE A 1104 -39.63 24.16 -4.92
CA ILE A 1104 -38.77 22.95 -4.88
C ILE A 1104 -39.59 21.71 -4.51
N LYS A 1105 -40.44 21.83 -3.48
CA LYS A 1105 -41.24 20.72 -2.97
C LYS A 1105 -42.30 20.25 -3.96
N ASP A 1106 -43.01 21.16 -4.61
CA ASP A 1106 -44.14 20.83 -5.48
C ASP A 1106 -43.72 20.56 -6.94
N ASP A 1107 -42.81 21.32 -7.54
CA ASP A 1107 -42.34 21.08 -8.92
C ASP A 1107 -41.22 20.03 -8.97
N LEU A 1108 -40.06 20.30 -8.38
CA LEU A 1108 -38.88 19.44 -8.53
C LEU A 1108 -39.05 18.09 -7.81
N VAL A 1109 -39.47 18.10 -6.54
CA VAL A 1109 -39.51 16.88 -5.72
C VAL A 1109 -40.78 16.06 -5.95
N ARG A 1110 -41.96 16.68 -5.92
CA ARG A 1110 -43.24 15.99 -6.17
C ARG A 1110 -43.54 15.82 -7.66
N GLY A 1111 -43.40 16.88 -8.45
CA GLY A 1111 -43.73 16.88 -9.89
C GLY A 1111 -42.75 16.10 -10.75
N ARG A 1112 -41.44 16.13 -10.42
CA ARG A 1112 -40.39 15.51 -11.24
C ARG A 1112 -39.77 14.24 -10.66
N LEU A 1113 -39.38 14.23 -9.39
CA LEU A 1113 -38.90 12.98 -8.74
C LEU A 1113 -40.04 12.03 -8.33
N GLY A 1114 -41.29 12.51 -8.25
CA GLY A 1114 -42.43 11.70 -7.80
C GLY A 1114 -42.36 11.30 -6.32
N ILE A 1115 -41.64 12.10 -5.51
CA ILE A 1115 -41.46 11.91 -4.08
C ILE A 1115 -42.51 12.75 -3.33
N HIS A 1116 -43.45 12.08 -2.66
CA HIS A 1116 -44.53 12.77 -1.92
C HIS A 1116 -44.27 12.89 -0.41
N ASP A 1117 -43.32 12.11 0.10
CA ASP A 1117 -42.91 11.98 1.50
C ASP A 1117 -41.54 12.63 1.77
N ALA A 1118 -41.24 13.72 1.07
CA ALA A 1118 -40.04 14.52 1.30
C ALA A 1118 -40.06 15.13 2.71
N LEU A 1119 -38.95 14.98 3.44
CA LEU A 1119 -38.75 15.58 4.75
C LEU A 1119 -38.41 17.07 4.58
N GLU A 1120 -38.84 17.92 5.51
CA GLU A 1120 -38.50 19.35 5.48
C GLU A 1120 -36.98 19.59 5.48
N VAL A 1121 -36.18 18.71 6.09
CA VAL A 1121 -34.71 18.78 6.04
C VAL A 1121 -34.14 18.51 4.64
N GLU A 1122 -34.79 17.66 3.83
CA GLU A 1122 -34.39 17.42 2.43
C GLU A 1122 -34.69 18.67 1.58
N ILE A 1123 -35.88 19.27 1.75
CA ILE A 1123 -36.26 20.52 1.06
C ILE A 1123 -35.36 21.69 1.48
N ASN A 1124 -35.05 21.82 2.77
CA ASN A 1124 -34.18 22.87 3.28
C ASN A 1124 -32.74 22.71 2.77
N ALA A 1125 -32.23 21.48 2.64
CA ALA A 1125 -30.90 21.23 2.09
C ALA A 1125 -30.79 21.68 0.62
N LEU A 1126 -31.84 21.46 -0.17
CA LEU A 1126 -31.93 21.93 -1.56
C LEU A 1126 -31.97 23.47 -1.65
N ALA A 1127 -32.83 24.12 -0.85
CA ALA A 1127 -32.96 25.57 -0.86
C ALA A 1127 -31.70 26.31 -0.34
N SER A 1128 -31.04 25.76 0.67
CA SER A 1128 -29.89 26.41 1.33
C SER A 1128 -28.52 26.12 0.69
N ASN A 1129 -28.41 25.08 -0.16
CA ASN A 1129 -27.17 24.77 -0.86
C ASN A 1129 -27.43 24.25 -2.30
N PRO A 1130 -27.77 25.15 -3.24
CA PRO A 1130 -28.02 24.77 -4.64
C PRO A 1130 -26.84 24.06 -5.30
N ALA A 1131 -25.60 24.41 -4.95
CA ALA A 1131 -24.39 23.76 -5.48
C ALA A 1131 -24.29 22.27 -5.10
N ALA A 1132 -24.92 21.83 -4.01
CA ALA A 1132 -25.01 20.43 -3.62
C ALA A 1132 -26.33 19.75 -4.03
N ALA A 1133 -27.23 20.45 -4.74
CA ALA A 1133 -28.57 19.97 -5.04
C ALA A 1133 -28.57 18.68 -5.88
N ILE A 1134 -27.63 18.55 -6.83
CA ILE A 1134 -27.44 17.36 -7.67
C ILE A 1134 -27.30 16.08 -6.82
N HIS A 1135 -26.40 16.08 -5.83
CA HIS A 1135 -26.23 14.92 -4.94
C HIS A 1135 -27.38 14.78 -3.92
N ALA A 1136 -28.04 15.88 -3.55
CA ALA A 1136 -29.21 15.83 -2.67
C ALA A 1136 -30.40 15.12 -3.36
N PHE A 1137 -30.75 15.49 -4.60
CA PHE A 1137 -31.79 14.81 -5.39
C PHE A 1137 -31.45 13.32 -5.58
N ALA A 1138 -30.23 13.01 -6.00
CA ALA A 1138 -29.75 11.63 -6.19
C ALA A 1138 -29.86 10.78 -4.90
N ARG A 1139 -29.53 11.39 -3.75
CA ARG A 1139 -29.68 10.78 -2.43
C ARG A 1139 -31.15 10.57 -2.02
N MET A 1140 -32.04 11.52 -2.30
CA MET A 1140 -33.48 11.39 -2.00
C MET A 1140 -34.11 10.18 -2.71
N VAL A 1141 -33.71 9.94 -3.96
CA VAL A 1141 -34.09 8.76 -4.75
C VAL A 1141 -33.44 7.50 -4.20
N SER A 1142 -32.11 7.48 -4.01
CA SER A 1142 -31.35 6.31 -3.55
C SER A 1142 -31.82 5.79 -2.18
N LEU A 1143 -32.10 6.68 -1.22
CA LEU A 1143 -32.61 6.32 0.11
C LEU A 1143 -33.97 5.61 0.02
N ARG A 1144 -34.90 6.14 -0.79
CA ARG A 1144 -36.24 5.55 -0.96
C ARG A 1144 -36.20 4.26 -1.78
N ALA A 1145 -35.29 4.17 -2.74
CA ALA A 1145 -35.05 2.97 -3.53
C ALA A 1145 -34.31 1.86 -2.76
N ARG A 1146 -33.67 2.16 -1.62
CA ARG A 1146 -32.74 1.29 -0.87
C ARG A 1146 -31.52 0.87 -1.69
N ILE A 1147 -30.95 1.82 -2.42
CA ILE A 1147 -29.74 1.65 -3.23
C ILE A 1147 -28.58 2.32 -2.49
N GLY A 1148 -27.49 1.57 -2.33
CA GLY A 1148 -26.27 2.01 -1.67
C GLY A 1148 -25.19 2.37 -2.67
N TRP A 1149 -24.37 3.34 -2.29
CA TRP A 1149 -23.20 3.79 -3.03
C TRP A 1149 -22.06 3.95 -2.02
N SER A 1150 -20.83 3.61 -2.42
CA SER A 1150 -19.68 3.62 -1.52
C SER A 1150 -18.66 4.73 -1.80
N THR A 1151 -18.81 5.41 -2.95
CA THR A 1151 -17.92 6.49 -3.40
C THR A 1151 -18.66 7.41 -4.39
N HIS A 1152 -18.05 8.54 -4.75
CA HIS A 1152 -18.42 9.39 -5.88
C HIS A 1152 -17.33 9.31 -6.96
N GLY A 1153 -16.77 8.13 -7.15
CA GLY A 1153 -15.65 7.87 -8.06
C GLY A 1153 -15.61 6.39 -8.45
N HIS A 1154 -14.60 5.99 -9.21
CA HIS A 1154 -14.54 4.62 -9.71
C HIS A 1154 -14.13 3.63 -8.61
N SER A 1155 -14.40 2.35 -8.84
CA SER A 1155 -13.97 1.24 -8.00
C SER A 1155 -13.13 0.22 -8.77
N ALA A 1156 -12.48 -0.70 -8.03
CA ALA A 1156 -11.65 -1.76 -8.59
C ALA A 1156 -12.43 -3.06 -8.83
N VAL A 1157 -13.73 -2.97 -9.13
CA VAL A 1157 -14.56 -4.13 -9.48
C VAL A 1157 -14.22 -4.60 -10.90
N ASP A 1158 -14.01 -5.91 -11.08
CA ASP A 1158 -13.89 -6.53 -12.40
C ASP A 1158 -15.22 -6.37 -13.16
N VAL A 1159 -15.13 -5.80 -14.36
CA VAL A 1159 -16.29 -5.43 -15.19
C VAL A 1159 -16.63 -6.51 -16.20
N ASN A 1160 -17.82 -6.47 -16.79
CA ASN A 1160 -18.26 -7.51 -17.73
C ASN A 1160 -17.63 -7.35 -19.12
N VAL A 1161 -17.42 -8.47 -19.81
CA VAL A 1161 -17.09 -8.54 -21.24
C VAL A 1161 -18.24 -9.24 -21.96
N TYR A 1162 -18.67 -8.67 -23.08
CA TYR A 1162 -19.74 -9.16 -23.95
C TYR A 1162 -19.25 -9.34 -25.38
N SER A 1163 -19.88 -10.23 -26.13
CA SER A 1163 -19.46 -10.57 -27.48
C SER A 1163 -20.63 -11.06 -28.34
N SER A 1164 -20.63 -10.75 -29.65
CA SER A 1164 -21.48 -11.44 -30.63
C SER A 1164 -21.13 -12.92 -30.80
N GLY A 1165 -19.97 -13.34 -30.26
CA GLY A 1165 -19.46 -14.70 -30.31
C GLY A 1165 -18.67 -15.02 -31.58
N GLY A 1166 -18.30 -16.30 -31.71
CA GLY A 1166 -17.56 -16.83 -32.85
C GLY A 1166 -16.10 -17.19 -32.51
N PRO A 1167 -15.43 -18.02 -33.34
CA PRO A 1167 -14.18 -18.70 -32.95
C PRO A 1167 -13.01 -17.78 -32.57
N GLY A 1168 -12.95 -16.57 -33.13
CA GLY A 1168 -11.91 -15.59 -32.77
C GLY A 1168 -12.06 -15.05 -31.34
N THR A 1169 -13.30 -14.95 -30.85
CA THR A 1169 -13.62 -14.30 -29.56
C THR A 1169 -13.35 -15.19 -28.34
N GLU A 1170 -13.10 -16.48 -28.53
CA GLU A 1170 -12.78 -17.41 -27.43
C GLU A 1170 -11.51 -17.02 -26.65
N ARG A 1171 -10.62 -16.20 -27.23
CA ARG A 1171 -9.45 -15.62 -26.54
C ARG A 1171 -9.80 -14.62 -25.43
N ILE A 1172 -10.95 -13.98 -25.51
CA ILE A 1172 -11.44 -13.02 -24.49
C ILE A 1172 -12.56 -13.60 -23.61
N ARG A 1173 -12.73 -14.93 -23.62
CA ARG A 1173 -13.69 -15.64 -22.76
C ARG A 1173 -13.08 -15.87 -21.37
N GLY A 1174 -13.86 -15.63 -20.31
CA GLY A 1174 -13.42 -15.80 -18.91
C GLY A 1174 -12.90 -14.51 -18.29
N ASN A 1175 -12.00 -14.59 -17.29
CA ASN A 1175 -11.43 -13.41 -16.65
C ASN A 1175 -10.12 -13.00 -17.34
N VAL A 1176 -10.11 -11.84 -18.00
CA VAL A 1176 -9.00 -11.30 -18.78
C VAL A 1176 -8.55 -9.94 -18.23
N GLU A 1177 -7.41 -9.44 -18.68
CA GLU A 1177 -6.93 -8.08 -18.46
C GLU A 1177 -7.46 -7.18 -19.56
N ASN A 1178 -7.77 -5.90 -19.28
CA ASN A 1178 -8.26 -4.98 -20.31
C ASN A 1178 -7.30 -4.82 -21.52
N THR A 1179 -5.99 -5.04 -21.33
CA THR A 1179 -5.02 -5.11 -22.43
C THR A 1179 -5.26 -6.29 -23.37
N GLU A 1180 -5.69 -7.45 -22.86
CA GLU A 1180 -5.98 -8.65 -23.68
C GLU A 1180 -7.18 -8.42 -24.62
N VAL A 1181 -8.13 -7.56 -24.22
CA VAL A 1181 -9.19 -7.07 -25.11
C VAL A 1181 -8.57 -6.25 -26.25
N GLY A 1182 -7.70 -5.30 -25.94
CA GLY A 1182 -6.97 -4.54 -26.97
C GLY A 1182 -6.09 -5.39 -27.88
N GLU A 1183 -5.49 -6.47 -27.36
CA GLU A 1183 -4.78 -7.46 -28.17
C GLU A 1183 -5.71 -8.17 -29.15
N PHE A 1184 -6.91 -8.57 -28.71
CA PHE A 1184 -7.90 -9.16 -29.59
C PHE A 1184 -8.34 -8.19 -30.70
N LEU A 1185 -8.60 -6.91 -30.40
CA LEU A 1185 -9.05 -5.93 -31.41
C LEU A 1185 -8.04 -5.80 -32.58
N ARG A 1186 -6.73 -5.65 -32.25
CA ARG A 1186 -5.67 -5.54 -33.27
C ARG A 1186 -5.43 -6.82 -34.06
N GLU A 1187 -5.56 -7.98 -33.41
CA GLU A 1187 -5.40 -9.28 -34.06
C GLU A 1187 -6.56 -9.61 -34.99
N TYR A 1188 -7.80 -9.30 -34.59
CA TYR A 1188 -9.00 -9.56 -35.39
C TYR A 1188 -8.93 -8.79 -36.73
N LEU A 1189 -8.57 -7.50 -36.69
CA LEU A 1189 -8.38 -6.66 -37.88
C LEU A 1189 -7.11 -6.98 -38.68
N GLU A 1190 -6.17 -7.73 -38.10
CA GLU A 1190 -4.83 -8.03 -38.64
C GLU A 1190 -3.98 -6.77 -38.88
N VAL A 1191 -3.89 -5.89 -37.86
CA VAL A 1191 -3.23 -4.57 -37.95
C VAL A 1191 -2.00 -4.44 -37.03
N ASP A 1192 -0.94 -3.78 -37.51
CA ASP A 1192 0.33 -3.63 -36.78
C ASP A 1192 0.39 -2.30 -35.98
N VAL A 1193 -0.16 -2.34 -34.77
CA VAL A 1193 -0.13 -1.24 -33.79
C VAL A 1193 1.30 -0.87 -33.35
N ASP A 1194 2.24 -1.83 -33.38
CA ASP A 1194 3.64 -1.58 -33.01
C ASP A 1194 4.42 -0.87 -34.14
N SER A 1195 3.95 -0.94 -35.40
CA SER A 1195 4.45 -0.08 -36.49
C SER A 1195 4.05 1.38 -36.29
N ILE A 1196 2.79 1.65 -35.97
CA ILE A 1196 2.28 3.00 -35.68
C ILE A 1196 3.01 3.59 -34.47
N THR A 1197 3.17 2.79 -33.40
CA THR A 1197 3.97 3.16 -32.22
C THR A 1197 5.40 3.60 -32.58
N LYS A 1198 6.05 2.94 -33.55
CA LYS A 1198 7.39 3.33 -34.01
C LYS A 1198 7.36 4.62 -34.83
N GLU A 1199 6.38 4.78 -35.72
CA GLU A 1199 6.20 5.99 -36.54
C GLU A 1199 5.99 7.23 -35.66
N LEU A 1200 5.06 7.16 -34.70
CA LEU A 1200 4.78 8.20 -33.70
C LEU A 1200 6.06 8.59 -32.95
N ARG A 1201 6.76 7.61 -32.37
CA ARG A 1201 7.98 7.84 -31.58
C ARG A 1201 9.14 8.37 -32.41
N GLN A 1202 9.17 8.13 -33.72
CA GLN A 1202 10.16 8.74 -34.62
C GLN A 1202 9.78 10.19 -34.87
N LYS A 1203 8.57 10.45 -35.35
CA LYS A 1203 8.11 11.80 -35.71
C LYS A 1203 8.08 12.76 -34.51
N MET A 1204 7.60 12.31 -33.34
CA MET A 1204 7.58 13.11 -32.10
C MET A 1204 8.96 13.30 -31.46
N LYS A 1205 9.98 12.52 -31.86
CA LYS A 1205 11.39 12.77 -31.50
C LYS A 1205 12.11 13.71 -32.47
N SER A 1206 11.60 13.85 -33.69
CA SER A 1206 12.15 14.77 -34.71
C SER A 1206 11.52 16.17 -34.70
N GLY A 1207 10.43 16.37 -33.96
CA GLY A 1207 9.96 17.71 -33.60
C GLY A 1207 10.81 18.30 -32.48
N GLU A 1208 10.93 19.64 -32.44
CA GLU A 1208 11.39 20.31 -31.23
C GLU A 1208 10.46 19.95 -30.06
N PRO A 1209 11.00 19.81 -28.83
CA PRO A 1209 10.14 19.60 -27.66
C PRO A 1209 9.18 20.79 -27.54
N PRO A 1210 7.86 20.57 -27.35
CA PRO A 1210 6.92 21.69 -27.23
C PRO A 1210 7.36 22.64 -26.12
N LEU A 1211 7.50 23.92 -26.45
CA LEU A 1211 7.91 25.00 -25.54
C LEU A 1211 6.82 25.35 -24.49
N VAL A 1212 6.03 24.37 -24.05
CA VAL A 1212 4.83 24.59 -23.22
C VAL A 1212 4.69 23.51 -22.12
N ALA A 1213 5.78 23.23 -21.41
CA ALA A 1213 5.75 22.43 -20.18
C ALA A 1213 5.82 23.27 -18.88
N GLU A 1214 5.96 24.60 -19.00
CA GLU A 1214 6.02 25.53 -17.86
C GLU A 1214 4.91 26.59 -17.89
N GLU A 1215 4.45 27.08 -19.04
CA GLU A 1215 3.35 28.07 -19.08
C GLU A 1215 1.96 27.45 -18.88
N VAL A 1216 1.62 26.30 -19.49
CA VAL A 1216 0.33 25.63 -19.24
C VAL A 1216 0.21 25.09 -17.81
N ALA A 1217 1.35 24.78 -17.16
CA ALA A 1217 1.35 24.48 -15.73
C ALA A 1217 1.00 25.70 -14.86
N SER A 1218 1.13 26.93 -15.38
CA SER A 1218 0.77 28.17 -14.69
C SER A 1218 -0.65 28.65 -14.97
N SER A 1219 -1.21 28.39 -16.17
CA SER A 1219 -2.60 28.72 -16.50
C SER A 1219 -3.61 27.76 -15.85
N VAL A 1220 -3.23 26.51 -15.59
CA VAL A 1220 -4.09 25.51 -14.92
C VAL A 1220 -4.06 25.61 -13.39
N GLU A 1221 -3.09 26.30 -12.77
CA GLU A 1221 -3.08 26.54 -11.30
C GLU A 1221 -4.15 27.58 -10.83
N GLY A 1222 -4.98 28.11 -11.74
CA GLY A 1222 -5.97 29.17 -11.46
C GLY A 1222 -7.45 28.74 -11.37
N HIS A 1223 -7.85 27.59 -11.93
CA HIS A 1223 -9.27 27.21 -12.03
C HIS A 1223 -9.71 26.30 -10.87
N SER A 1224 -10.79 26.72 -10.20
CA SER A 1224 -11.31 26.16 -8.95
C SER A 1224 -12.05 24.83 -9.14
N LEU A 1225 -12.43 24.21 -8.02
CA LEU A 1225 -13.40 23.10 -7.99
C LEU A 1225 -14.74 23.45 -8.69
N GLU A 1226 -15.06 24.74 -8.86
CA GLU A 1226 -16.16 25.21 -9.72
C GLU A 1226 -16.05 24.65 -11.14
N TRP A 1227 -14.88 24.72 -11.79
CA TRP A 1227 -14.75 24.24 -13.18
C TRP A 1227 -14.95 22.72 -13.31
N MET A 1228 -14.56 21.96 -12.29
CA MET A 1228 -14.86 20.52 -12.22
C MET A 1228 -16.33 20.23 -11.90
N MET A 1229 -17.06 21.18 -11.29
CA MET A 1229 -18.52 21.09 -11.13
C MET A 1229 -19.27 21.62 -12.36
N GLU A 1230 -18.72 22.58 -13.12
CA GLU A 1230 -19.21 23.05 -14.43
C GLU A 1230 -18.93 22.04 -15.58
N GLN A 1231 -18.20 20.97 -15.29
CA GLN A 1231 -18.01 19.80 -16.17
C GLN A 1231 -18.74 18.55 -15.63
N LEU A 1232 -19.42 18.66 -14.47
CA LEU A 1232 -20.25 17.63 -13.82
C LEU A 1232 -21.70 18.12 -13.59
N VAL A 1233 -22.08 19.21 -14.26
CA VAL A 1233 -23.41 19.85 -14.37
C VAL A 1233 -23.63 20.19 -15.84
#